data_AF-A0A1H9E7S9-F1
#
_entry.id   AF-A0A1H9E7S9-F1
#
_cell.length_a   1.000
_cell.length_b   1.000
_cell.length_c   1.000
_cell.angle_alpha   90.00
_cell.angle_beta   90.00
_cell.angle_gamma   90.00
#
_symmetry.space_group_name_H-M   'P 1'
#
loop_
_entity.id
_entity.type
_entity.pdbx_description
1 polymer ?
#
loop_
_entity_poly.entity_id
_entity_poly.type
_entity_poly.pdbx_seq_one_letter_code
_entity_poly.pdbx_strand_id
1 'polypeptide(L)'
;MAGSKKDNQGLETFLSPLAVMAFAVGTSVGWGAFVVTSNTYLKQAGPLGSIIGLLIGAVIMLFVCSNYHYISNKNIYKEDVFTYTKNIFGYDRAFLIAWFVFLLYISIFWANATAIPLFARYLIGDFFCFGHLYTLFGYKVFLGEILLTIAVIWITAFILINSKKLVSKVMIILMALFLLGVVCCFIAILVKKPDDISLFSPSFSKGSNSFKQIISVAFISPWAFIGFESVMHSSQEFSFSKNKIFKILAGSVVITTLLYVFLILISVGAYPGECSSWWEYINNLFKYDGLDGLPIFFTAKTYLGNIGIVLMFITLFSLVVTSLISNTWALIRLMYVAAKQSVISEKYTVLNKKKVPARAVIAVAVVSSFVPFLGRSAIGWIVDVTTIIATLLYGVVSVATMKCAKKNNDKKHFVFGLIVLLCMIVFGISQLAPIFDAGSLEAETYLIFILWSLFGMIFFHRVISKDHARHFGRAIIVWVVFISFIIILGFVWMNKIKNRETKKVIFNLHEFHEKEINDEINSKGNVDKNNRVHDISEDEYIDTQIDRLDKVELVTISVVLGLFSIAVFGLISNYSSMRKYETLLENEVAKKTAHILEMHNNLVLGMATMVESRDNSTGGHIKRTSDLVRILVEEIKKDEDREESIDTYIKNNENFYENVIKAAPMHDLGKIAVDDVILRKPGRFTNEEFAIMKTHAKEGERILTEILKNTDDEKFRDVAKNMAHFHHERVDGSGYPEKLKDEEIPLEARIMAIADVYDALVSKRVYKEKMSFEQADKIILEGMGTQFDKRLEKYYLSACPKFEEYYSSLQDE
;
A
#
# COMPACT_ATOMS: atom_id res chain seq x y z
N MET A 1 28.09 -1.44 -16.84
CA MET A 1 27.69 -0.63 -18.01
C MET A 1 27.72 -1.51 -19.25
N ALA A 2 26.58 -1.72 -19.92
CA ALA A 2 26.44 -1.92 -21.37
C ALA A 2 24.97 -2.24 -21.70
N GLY A 3 24.30 -1.31 -22.40
CA GLY A 3 23.31 -1.67 -23.41
C GLY A 3 21.84 -1.93 -23.02
N SER A 4 21.13 -0.98 -22.41
CA SER A 4 19.71 -0.79 -22.76
C SER A 4 19.44 0.68 -23.04
N LYS A 5 19.32 1.03 -24.33
CA LYS A 5 18.93 2.36 -24.77
C LYS A 5 17.62 2.75 -24.08
N LYS A 6 17.71 3.75 -23.19
CA LYS A 6 16.61 4.44 -22.54
C LYS A 6 15.77 5.16 -23.60
N ASP A 7 14.64 4.58 -23.97
CA ASP A 7 13.53 5.29 -24.64
C ASP A 7 12.34 5.52 -23.67
N ASN A 8 12.65 5.64 -22.37
CA ASN A 8 11.69 5.83 -21.29
C ASN A 8 11.35 7.31 -21.04
N GLN A 9 11.00 8.06 -22.08
CA GLN A 9 10.18 9.27 -21.86
C GLN A 9 8.81 8.78 -21.38
N GLY A 10 8.41 9.18 -20.16
CA GLY A 10 7.19 8.76 -19.46
C GLY A 10 5.88 9.13 -20.18
N LEU A 11 4.78 9.17 -19.44
CA LEU A 11 3.48 9.55 -20.00
C LEU A 11 3.53 11.01 -20.54
N GLU A 12 2.93 11.22 -21.71
CA GLU A 12 2.88 12.54 -22.39
C GLU A 12 1.61 13.29 -21.97
N THR A 13 1.70 14.61 -21.83
CA THR A 13 0.54 15.46 -21.53
C THR A 13 -0.29 15.72 -22.78
N PHE A 14 -1.59 15.36 -22.76
CA PHE A 14 -2.50 15.62 -23.88
C PHE A 14 -3.97 15.79 -23.47
N LEU A 15 -4.34 15.49 -22.21
CA LEU A 15 -5.73 15.52 -21.76
C LEU A 15 -6.15 16.96 -21.41
N SER A 16 -7.11 17.49 -22.17
CA SER A 16 -7.74 18.78 -21.90
C SER A 16 -8.75 18.68 -20.73
N PRO A 17 -9.12 19.81 -20.09
CA PRO A 17 -10.11 19.79 -19.00
C PRO A 17 -11.43 19.12 -19.38
N LEU A 18 -11.92 19.36 -20.59
CA LEU A 18 -13.17 18.79 -21.09
C LEU A 18 -13.03 17.29 -21.37
N ALA A 19 -11.88 16.85 -21.89
CA ALA A 19 -11.61 15.42 -22.05
C ALA A 19 -11.61 14.71 -20.70
N VAL A 20 -10.93 15.27 -19.70
CA VAL A 20 -10.89 14.70 -18.34
C VAL A 20 -12.29 14.60 -17.74
N MET A 21 -13.14 15.61 -17.94
CA MET A 21 -14.55 15.56 -17.53
C MET A 21 -15.33 14.46 -18.25
N ALA A 22 -15.14 14.30 -19.56
CA ALA A 22 -15.76 13.22 -20.33
C ALA A 22 -15.32 11.83 -19.85
N PHE A 23 -14.05 11.68 -19.46
CA PHE A 23 -13.57 10.45 -18.82
C PHE A 23 -14.29 10.20 -17.49
N ALA A 24 -14.34 11.19 -16.59
CA ALA A 24 -15.00 11.07 -15.28
C ALA A 24 -16.49 10.73 -15.38
N VAL A 25 -17.23 11.47 -16.22
CA VAL A 25 -18.66 11.21 -16.46
C VAL A 25 -18.84 9.82 -17.10
N GLY A 26 -17.99 9.45 -18.06
CA GLY A 26 -18.00 8.12 -18.67
C GLY A 26 -17.79 6.97 -17.70
N THR A 27 -16.88 7.12 -16.74
CA THR A 27 -16.69 6.08 -15.71
C THR A 27 -17.90 5.99 -14.78
N SER A 28 -18.52 7.13 -14.46
CA SER A 28 -19.66 7.22 -13.52
C SER A 28 -20.98 6.74 -14.11
N VAL A 29 -21.17 6.93 -15.41
CA VAL A 29 -22.45 6.66 -16.08
C VAL A 29 -22.27 5.56 -17.12
N GLY A 30 -23.08 4.50 -17.01
CA GLY A 30 -23.09 3.36 -17.93
C GLY A 30 -24.51 2.83 -18.15
N TRP A 31 -24.64 1.61 -18.68
CA TRP A 31 -25.96 0.97 -18.90
C TRP A 31 -26.84 0.99 -17.64
N GLY A 32 -26.23 0.80 -16.46
CA GLY A 32 -26.93 0.84 -15.18
C GLY A 32 -27.70 2.13 -14.94
N ALA A 33 -27.32 3.27 -15.54
CA ALA A 33 -28.07 4.51 -15.41
C ALA A 33 -29.49 4.42 -15.99
N PHE A 34 -29.69 3.70 -17.09
CA PHE A 34 -31.00 3.51 -17.70
C PHE A 34 -31.89 2.57 -16.88
N VAL A 35 -31.30 1.51 -16.32
CA VAL A 35 -32.05 0.46 -15.63
C VAL A 35 -32.28 0.76 -14.15
N VAL A 36 -31.27 1.29 -13.45
CA VAL A 36 -31.37 1.56 -12.00
C VAL A 36 -32.32 2.71 -11.72
N THR A 37 -32.30 3.75 -12.55
CA THR A 37 -33.24 4.88 -12.42
C THR A 37 -34.68 4.42 -12.61
N SER A 38 -34.96 3.63 -13.65
CA SER A 38 -36.31 3.17 -13.96
C SER A 38 -36.81 2.04 -13.05
N ASN A 39 -35.93 1.09 -12.68
CA ASN A 39 -36.36 -0.16 -12.04
C ASN A 39 -36.10 -0.19 -10.53
N THR A 40 -35.11 0.56 -10.04
CA THR A 40 -34.73 0.53 -8.62
C THR A 40 -35.19 1.78 -7.91
N TYR A 41 -34.75 2.94 -8.38
CA TYR A 41 -35.04 4.22 -7.70
C TYR A 41 -36.53 4.54 -7.73
N LEU A 42 -37.16 4.47 -8.91
CA LEU A 42 -38.60 4.71 -9.03
C LEU A 42 -39.45 3.74 -8.20
N LYS A 43 -39.11 2.45 -8.16
CA LYS A 43 -39.83 1.46 -7.33
C LYS A 43 -39.69 1.76 -5.84
N GLN A 44 -38.50 2.15 -5.40
CA GLN A 44 -38.23 2.40 -3.98
C GLN A 44 -38.84 3.72 -3.49
N ALA A 45 -38.72 4.80 -4.27
CA ALA A 45 -38.98 6.15 -3.77
C ALA A 45 -39.85 7.04 -4.66
N GLY A 46 -40.24 6.57 -5.84
CA GLY A 46 -40.89 7.39 -6.86
C GLY A 46 -40.00 8.53 -7.37
N PRO A 47 -40.50 9.38 -8.27
CA PRO A 47 -39.68 10.38 -8.95
C PRO A 47 -39.12 11.41 -7.97
N LEU A 48 -39.94 11.97 -7.08
CA LEU A 48 -39.51 13.03 -6.16
C LEU A 48 -38.56 12.48 -5.09
N GLY A 49 -38.89 11.34 -4.48
CA GLY A 49 -38.03 10.70 -3.48
C GLY A 49 -36.67 10.30 -4.05
N SER A 50 -36.65 9.81 -5.29
CA SER A 50 -35.41 9.45 -5.99
C SER A 50 -34.53 10.66 -6.28
N ILE A 51 -35.12 11.76 -6.77
CA ILE A 51 -34.39 13.00 -7.07
C ILE A 51 -33.77 13.58 -5.80
N ILE A 52 -34.54 13.65 -4.71
CA ILE A 52 -34.03 14.17 -3.43
C ILE A 52 -32.91 13.26 -2.89
N GLY A 53 -33.10 11.94 -2.91
CA GLY A 53 -32.08 10.99 -2.47
C GLY A 53 -30.77 11.07 -3.28
N LEU A 54 -30.88 11.25 -4.60
CA LEU A 54 -29.73 11.48 -5.48
C LEU A 54 -29.02 12.81 -5.19
N LEU A 55 -29.76 13.89 -4.94
CA LEU A 55 -29.18 15.19 -4.59
C LEU A 55 -28.42 15.14 -3.26
N ILE A 56 -28.94 14.42 -2.26
CA ILE A 56 -28.23 14.18 -0.99
C ILE A 56 -26.91 13.45 -1.25
N GLY A 57 -26.93 12.39 -2.07
CA GLY A 57 -25.73 11.68 -2.49
C GLY A 57 -24.72 12.61 -3.19
N ALA A 58 -25.19 13.42 -4.14
CA ALA A 58 -24.35 14.37 -4.86
C ALA A 58 -23.64 15.36 -3.92
N VAL A 59 -24.34 15.87 -2.90
CA VAL A 59 -23.73 16.76 -1.89
C VAL A 59 -22.60 16.05 -1.13
N ILE A 60 -22.80 14.80 -0.71
CA ILE A 60 -21.74 14.01 -0.06
C ILE A 60 -20.56 13.84 -1.02
N MET A 61 -20.81 13.53 -2.29
CA MET A 61 -19.77 13.38 -3.31
C MET A 61 -19.00 14.68 -3.59
N LEU A 62 -19.61 15.86 -3.44
CA LEU A 62 -18.89 17.15 -3.51
C LEU A 62 -17.89 17.32 -2.36
N PHE A 63 -18.19 16.84 -1.16
CA PHE A 63 -17.20 16.77 -0.07
C PHE A 63 -16.07 15.78 -0.40
N VAL A 64 -16.39 14.63 -1.00
CA VAL A 64 -15.36 13.69 -1.49
C VAL A 64 -14.46 14.34 -2.56
N CYS A 65 -15.05 15.12 -3.49
CA CYS A 65 -14.29 15.90 -4.47
C CYS A 65 -13.32 16.88 -3.80
N SER A 66 -13.78 17.55 -2.73
CA SER A 66 -12.93 18.46 -1.96
C SER A 66 -11.76 17.73 -1.29
N ASN A 67 -12.01 16.54 -0.73
CA ASN A 67 -10.96 15.70 -0.14
C ASN A 67 -9.91 15.27 -1.18
N TYR A 68 -10.34 14.77 -2.34
CA TYR A 68 -9.42 14.41 -3.43
C TYR A 68 -8.59 15.62 -3.91
N HIS A 69 -9.23 16.78 -4.06
CA HIS A 69 -8.55 18.00 -4.45
C HIS A 69 -7.48 18.42 -3.43
N TYR A 70 -7.82 18.35 -2.14
CA TYR A 70 -6.91 18.71 -1.05
C TYR A 70 -5.64 17.85 -1.06
N ILE A 71 -5.80 16.52 -1.14
CA ILE A 71 -4.68 15.57 -1.22
C ILE A 71 -3.83 15.84 -2.47
N SER A 72 -4.49 16.05 -3.62
CA SER A 72 -3.80 16.28 -4.89
C SER A 72 -2.98 17.58 -4.96
N ASN A 73 -3.42 18.63 -4.26
CA ASN A 73 -2.74 19.92 -4.25
C ASN A 73 -1.55 19.95 -3.28
N LYS A 74 -1.69 19.31 -2.11
CA LYS A 74 -0.66 19.34 -1.05
C LYS A 74 0.46 18.32 -1.27
N ASN A 75 0.19 17.23 -1.98
CA ASN A 75 1.25 16.33 -2.42
C ASN A 75 1.96 16.91 -3.65
N ILE A 76 3.26 17.16 -3.49
CA ILE A 76 4.14 17.96 -4.37
C ILE A 76 4.26 17.35 -5.79
N TYR A 77 3.91 16.09 -5.98
CA TYR A 77 4.12 15.37 -7.24
C TYR A 77 2.83 15.13 -8.05
N LYS A 78 2.98 14.80 -9.34
CA LYS A 78 1.89 14.35 -10.24
C LYS A 78 1.52 12.90 -9.89
N GLU A 79 0.91 12.72 -8.73
CA GLU A 79 0.68 11.40 -8.13
C GLU A 79 -0.73 10.90 -8.40
N ASP A 80 -0.83 9.59 -8.58
CA ASP A 80 -2.06 8.82 -8.68
C ASP A 80 -2.46 8.25 -7.31
N VAL A 81 -3.60 7.55 -7.27
CA VAL A 81 -4.17 6.96 -6.04
C VAL A 81 -3.22 6.05 -5.27
N PHE A 82 -2.46 5.21 -5.97
CA PHE A 82 -1.52 4.32 -5.32
C PHE A 82 -0.39 5.13 -4.69
N THR A 83 0.17 6.10 -5.43
CA THR A 83 1.35 6.84 -4.99
C THR A 83 1.05 7.72 -3.77
N TYR A 84 -0.04 8.48 -3.75
CA TYR A 84 -0.34 9.28 -2.55
C TYR A 84 -0.68 8.39 -1.35
N THR A 85 -1.37 7.27 -1.57
CA THR A 85 -1.72 6.34 -0.48
C THR A 85 -0.45 5.76 0.11
N LYS A 86 0.50 5.36 -0.75
CA LYS A 86 1.82 4.89 -0.33
C LYS A 86 2.54 5.95 0.50
N ASN A 87 2.53 7.20 0.07
CA ASN A 87 3.24 8.28 0.78
C ASN A 87 2.60 8.62 2.14
N ILE A 88 1.28 8.52 2.28
CA ILE A 88 0.56 8.84 3.53
C ILE A 88 0.50 7.64 4.49
N PHE A 89 0.35 6.44 3.95
CA PHE A 89 -0.01 5.25 4.71
C PHE A 89 0.99 4.08 4.56
N GLY A 90 1.96 4.16 3.66
CA GLY A 90 2.92 3.09 3.38
C GLY A 90 2.44 2.10 2.31
N TYR A 91 3.37 1.26 1.85
CA TYR A 91 3.19 0.32 0.74
C TYR A 91 2.05 -0.68 0.94
N ASP A 92 1.96 -1.30 2.13
CA ASP A 92 0.96 -2.32 2.44
C ASP A 92 -0.49 -1.81 2.29
N ARG A 93 -0.76 -0.61 2.78
CA ARG A 93 -2.09 0.02 2.67
C ARG A 93 -2.36 0.51 1.24
N ALA A 94 -1.30 0.93 0.52
CA ALA A 94 -1.41 1.27 -0.90
C ALA A 94 -1.77 0.06 -1.77
N PHE A 95 -1.23 -1.11 -1.46
CA PHE A 95 -1.61 -2.37 -2.11
C PHE A 95 -3.10 -2.66 -1.94
N LEU A 96 -3.63 -2.61 -0.70
CA LEU A 96 -5.05 -2.86 -0.44
C LEU A 96 -5.95 -1.96 -1.27
N ILE A 97 -5.66 -0.65 -1.31
CA ILE A 97 -6.46 0.29 -2.08
C ILE A 97 -6.37 -0.01 -3.58
N ALA A 98 -5.17 -0.23 -4.12
CA ALA A 98 -5.04 -0.56 -5.54
C ALA A 98 -5.74 -1.88 -5.91
N TRP A 99 -5.72 -2.89 -5.04
CA TRP A 99 -6.45 -4.14 -5.24
C TRP A 99 -7.95 -3.88 -5.41
N PHE A 100 -8.55 -3.14 -4.48
CA PHE A 100 -9.99 -2.87 -4.54
C PHE A 100 -10.36 -1.90 -5.67
N VAL A 101 -9.56 -0.86 -5.93
CA VAL A 101 -9.79 0.05 -7.06
C VAL A 101 -9.69 -0.68 -8.40
N PHE A 102 -8.77 -1.65 -8.53
CA PHE A 102 -8.69 -2.51 -9.71
C PHE A 102 -9.98 -3.35 -9.89
N LEU A 103 -10.44 -4.00 -8.81
CA LEU A 103 -11.68 -4.79 -8.82
C LEU A 103 -12.92 -3.92 -9.13
N LEU A 104 -12.96 -2.69 -8.64
CA LEU A 104 -14.03 -1.75 -8.91
C LEU A 104 -14.14 -1.44 -10.41
N TYR A 105 -13.05 -1.00 -11.05
CA TYR A 105 -13.10 -0.63 -12.47
C TYR A 105 -13.27 -1.82 -13.40
N ILE A 106 -12.69 -2.98 -13.08
CA ILE A 106 -12.84 -4.17 -13.92
C ILE A 106 -14.29 -4.68 -13.89
N SER A 107 -14.96 -4.59 -12.73
CA SER A 107 -16.37 -4.96 -12.58
C SER A 107 -17.31 -4.07 -13.39
N ILE A 108 -17.10 -2.75 -13.34
CA ILE A 108 -17.90 -1.78 -14.13
C ILE A 108 -17.64 -1.98 -15.63
N PHE A 109 -16.39 -2.25 -16.01
CA PHE A 109 -16.05 -2.59 -17.40
C PHE A 109 -16.82 -3.83 -17.89
N TRP A 110 -16.83 -4.91 -17.10
CA TRP A 110 -17.54 -6.15 -17.40
C TRP A 110 -19.05 -5.98 -17.52
N ALA A 111 -19.65 -5.18 -16.64
CA ALA A 111 -21.07 -4.85 -16.65
C ALA A 111 -21.50 -4.18 -17.95
N ASN A 112 -20.70 -3.22 -18.42
CA ASN A 112 -20.96 -2.45 -19.62
C ASN A 112 -20.66 -3.24 -20.89
N ALA A 113 -19.62 -4.08 -20.89
CA ALA A 113 -19.27 -4.89 -22.06
C ALA A 113 -20.40 -5.88 -22.39
N THR A 114 -20.96 -6.50 -21.36
CA THR A 114 -22.09 -7.45 -21.51
C THR A 114 -23.45 -6.79 -21.62
N ALA A 115 -23.54 -5.47 -21.48
CA ALA A 115 -24.79 -4.74 -21.73
C ALA A 115 -25.08 -4.57 -23.23
N ILE A 116 -24.06 -4.61 -24.09
CA ILE A 116 -24.23 -4.42 -25.55
C ILE A 116 -25.07 -5.54 -26.18
N PRO A 117 -24.80 -6.85 -25.93
CA PRO A 117 -25.66 -7.91 -26.43
C PRO A 117 -27.10 -7.83 -25.88
N LEU A 118 -27.25 -7.50 -24.60
CA LEU A 118 -28.56 -7.30 -23.99
C LEU A 118 -29.35 -6.22 -24.72
N PHE A 119 -28.68 -5.12 -25.07
CA PHE A 119 -29.31 -4.05 -25.83
C PHE A 119 -29.63 -4.43 -27.28
N ALA A 120 -28.74 -5.19 -27.93
CA ALA A 120 -29.04 -5.74 -29.25
C ALA A 120 -30.32 -6.59 -29.21
N ARG A 121 -30.51 -7.37 -28.13
CA ARG A 121 -31.74 -8.15 -27.91
C ARG A 121 -33.00 -7.29 -27.86
N TYR A 122 -32.94 -6.14 -27.17
CA TYR A 122 -34.08 -5.22 -27.08
C TYR A 122 -34.46 -4.53 -28.40
N LEU A 123 -33.52 -4.40 -29.35
CA LEU A 123 -33.73 -3.60 -30.57
C LEU A 123 -33.96 -4.42 -31.82
N ILE A 124 -33.14 -5.43 -32.04
CA ILE A 124 -33.15 -6.26 -33.23
C ILE A 124 -33.58 -7.69 -32.91
N GLY A 125 -34.12 -7.91 -31.71
CA GLY A 125 -34.62 -9.20 -31.25
C GLY A 125 -33.49 -10.23 -31.08
N ASP A 126 -33.81 -11.49 -31.34
CA ASP A 126 -32.94 -12.63 -31.06
C ASP A 126 -31.79 -12.85 -32.06
N PHE A 127 -31.39 -11.83 -32.82
CA PHE A 127 -30.35 -11.94 -33.85
C PHE A 127 -29.02 -12.53 -33.35
N PHE A 128 -28.59 -12.17 -32.14
CA PHE A 128 -27.38 -12.69 -31.50
C PHE A 128 -27.64 -13.88 -30.54
N CYS A 129 -28.90 -14.32 -30.40
CA CYS A 129 -29.30 -15.41 -29.51
C CYS A 129 -29.17 -16.79 -30.19
N PHE A 130 -28.06 -17.03 -30.90
CA PHE A 130 -27.78 -18.33 -31.52
C PHE A 130 -26.74 -19.13 -30.72
N GLY A 131 -26.82 -20.46 -30.82
CA GLY A 131 -25.92 -21.38 -30.11
C GLY A 131 -26.06 -21.29 -28.60
N HIS A 132 -27.23 -21.65 -28.06
CA HIS A 132 -27.44 -21.78 -26.61
C HIS A 132 -26.41 -22.77 -26.03
N LEU A 133 -25.69 -22.35 -25.00
CA LEU A 133 -24.68 -23.18 -24.35
C LEU A 133 -25.21 -23.78 -23.05
N TYR A 134 -25.71 -22.93 -22.15
CA TYR A 134 -26.24 -23.32 -20.85
C TYR A 134 -27.10 -22.19 -20.26
N THR A 135 -27.84 -22.52 -19.21
CA THR A 135 -28.61 -21.56 -18.42
C THR A 135 -27.97 -21.48 -17.04
N LEU A 136 -27.51 -20.30 -16.65
CA LEU A 136 -26.90 -20.06 -15.34
C LEU A 136 -27.80 -19.09 -14.55
N PHE A 137 -28.27 -19.51 -13.37
CA PHE A 137 -29.12 -18.69 -12.48
C PHE A 137 -30.29 -18.01 -13.21
N GLY A 138 -31.03 -18.78 -14.01
CA GLY A 138 -32.18 -18.31 -14.79
C GLY A 138 -31.84 -17.51 -16.06
N TYR A 139 -30.56 -17.21 -16.32
CA TYR A 139 -30.13 -16.51 -17.52
C TYR A 139 -29.59 -17.46 -18.59
N LYS A 140 -30.16 -17.42 -19.79
CA LYS A 140 -29.70 -18.20 -20.95
C LYS A 140 -28.46 -17.55 -21.57
N VAL A 141 -27.37 -18.31 -21.67
CA VAL A 141 -26.10 -17.86 -22.26
C VAL A 141 -26.00 -18.37 -23.69
N PHE A 142 -25.86 -17.45 -24.65
CA PHE A 142 -25.76 -17.75 -26.09
C PHE A 142 -24.35 -17.46 -26.62
N LEU A 143 -23.89 -18.31 -27.55
CA LEU A 143 -22.59 -18.16 -28.21
C LEU A 143 -22.48 -16.83 -28.97
N GLY A 144 -23.55 -16.40 -29.66
CA GLY A 144 -23.55 -15.13 -30.39
C GLY A 144 -23.33 -13.91 -29.50
N GLU A 145 -23.95 -13.88 -28.31
CA GLU A 145 -23.76 -12.81 -27.33
C GLU A 145 -22.35 -12.80 -26.72
N ILE A 146 -21.77 -14.00 -26.50
CA ILE A 146 -20.37 -14.13 -26.07
C ILE A 146 -19.43 -13.54 -27.12
N LEU A 147 -19.58 -13.94 -28.39
CA LEU A 147 -18.74 -13.46 -29.49
C LEU A 147 -18.84 -11.94 -29.66
N LEU A 148 -20.06 -11.38 -29.56
CA LEU A 148 -20.28 -9.95 -29.61
C LEU A 148 -19.58 -9.22 -28.45
N THR A 149 -19.70 -9.74 -27.23
CA THR A 149 -19.01 -9.15 -26.05
C THR A 149 -17.50 -9.17 -26.23
N ILE A 150 -16.93 -10.30 -26.67
CA ILE A 150 -15.49 -10.43 -26.90
C ILE A 150 -15.06 -9.45 -28.00
N ALA A 151 -15.80 -9.34 -29.10
CA ALA A 151 -15.51 -8.39 -30.17
C ALA A 151 -15.47 -6.95 -29.64
N VAL A 152 -16.45 -6.53 -28.83
CA VAL A 152 -16.45 -5.20 -28.20
C VAL A 152 -15.20 -4.98 -27.36
N ILE A 153 -14.84 -5.92 -26.49
CA ILE A 153 -13.66 -5.81 -25.61
C ILE A 153 -12.39 -5.58 -26.44
N TRP A 154 -12.21 -6.36 -27.51
CA TRP A 154 -11.03 -6.25 -28.38
C TRP A 154 -11.05 -5.00 -29.26
N ILE A 155 -12.21 -4.54 -29.71
CA ILE A 155 -12.36 -3.26 -30.42
C ILE A 155 -11.97 -2.09 -29.49
N THR A 156 -12.44 -2.08 -28.24
CA THR A 156 -12.03 -1.09 -27.24
C THR A 156 -10.52 -1.12 -27.03
N ALA A 157 -9.92 -2.31 -26.87
CA ALA A 157 -8.48 -2.47 -26.72
C ALA A 157 -7.71 -1.92 -27.94
N PHE A 158 -8.17 -2.23 -29.16
CA PHE A 158 -7.57 -1.76 -30.40
C PHE A 158 -7.60 -0.23 -30.50
N ILE A 159 -8.73 0.40 -30.22
CA ILE A 159 -8.87 1.87 -30.24
C ILE A 159 -7.87 2.53 -29.29
N LEU A 160 -7.74 1.99 -28.07
CA LEU A 160 -6.84 2.53 -27.04
C LEU A 160 -5.35 2.40 -27.40
N ILE A 161 -4.96 1.29 -28.02
CA ILE A 161 -3.55 1.05 -28.39
C ILE A 161 -3.10 1.98 -29.53
N ASN A 162 -4.00 2.30 -30.47
CA ASN A 162 -3.65 2.96 -31.72
C ASN A 162 -3.57 4.49 -31.64
N SER A 163 -4.44 5.17 -30.88
CA SER A 163 -4.42 6.65 -30.84
C SER A 163 -5.06 7.28 -29.60
N LYS A 164 -4.22 7.70 -28.64
CA LYS A 164 -4.66 8.45 -27.44
C LYS A 164 -5.30 9.81 -27.75
N LYS A 165 -4.80 10.52 -28.77
CA LYS A 165 -5.34 11.83 -29.18
C LYS A 165 -6.73 11.69 -29.81
N LEU A 166 -6.94 10.63 -30.59
CA LEU A 166 -8.25 10.30 -31.15
C LEU A 166 -9.23 9.95 -30.03
N VAL A 167 -8.83 9.07 -29.11
CA VAL A 167 -9.62 8.69 -27.94
C VAL A 167 -10.10 9.93 -27.18
N SER A 168 -9.21 10.87 -26.86
CA SER A 168 -9.59 12.10 -26.15
C SER A 168 -10.64 12.94 -26.88
N LYS A 169 -10.60 13.01 -28.22
CA LYS A 169 -11.60 13.76 -29.01
C LYS A 169 -12.92 13.01 -29.07
N VAL A 170 -12.87 11.70 -29.32
CA VAL A 170 -14.06 10.83 -29.38
C VAL A 170 -14.83 10.90 -28.06
N MET A 171 -14.15 10.83 -26.91
CA MET A 171 -14.80 10.92 -25.60
C MET A 171 -15.61 12.20 -25.40
N ILE A 172 -15.09 13.35 -25.85
CA ILE A 172 -15.82 14.63 -25.76
C ILE A 172 -17.08 14.59 -26.62
N ILE A 173 -16.97 14.06 -27.84
CA ILE A 173 -18.10 13.93 -28.78
C ILE A 173 -19.17 13.01 -28.21
N LEU A 174 -18.78 11.82 -27.72
CA LEU A 174 -19.72 10.86 -27.15
C LEU A 174 -20.43 11.41 -25.90
N MET A 175 -19.71 12.11 -25.02
CA MET A 175 -20.32 12.80 -23.87
C MET A 175 -21.34 13.85 -24.32
N ALA A 176 -21.01 14.65 -25.35
CA ALA A 176 -21.92 15.65 -25.89
C ALA A 176 -23.17 15.03 -26.53
N LEU A 177 -23.01 13.97 -27.34
CA LEU A 177 -24.13 13.24 -27.95
C LEU A 177 -25.07 12.66 -26.90
N PHE A 178 -24.50 12.06 -25.86
CA PHE A 178 -25.26 11.53 -24.75
C PHE A 178 -26.06 12.62 -24.01
N LEU A 179 -25.42 13.74 -23.65
CA LEU A 179 -26.10 14.86 -22.98
C LEU A 179 -27.21 15.46 -23.85
N LEU A 180 -26.92 15.69 -25.13
CA LEU A 180 -27.90 16.23 -26.08
C LEU A 180 -29.10 15.30 -26.24
N GLY A 181 -28.88 13.99 -26.37
CA GLY A 181 -29.97 13.04 -26.56
C GLY A 181 -30.95 13.01 -25.38
N VAL A 182 -30.45 12.96 -24.15
CA VAL A 182 -31.27 13.00 -22.94
C VAL A 182 -32.05 14.32 -22.84
N VAL A 183 -31.38 15.46 -23.05
CA VAL A 183 -32.01 16.79 -22.98
C VAL A 183 -33.07 16.97 -24.08
N CYS A 184 -32.78 16.57 -25.31
CA CYS A 184 -33.73 16.64 -26.42
C CYS A 184 -34.98 15.80 -26.15
N CYS A 185 -34.83 14.60 -25.59
CA CYS A 185 -35.96 13.76 -25.23
C CYS A 185 -36.79 14.40 -24.10
N PHE A 186 -36.14 14.95 -23.08
CA PHE A 186 -36.84 15.62 -21.98
C PHE A 186 -37.61 16.87 -22.46
N ILE A 187 -37.00 17.71 -23.30
CA ILE A 187 -37.67 18.87 -23.89
C ILE A 187 -38.88 18.45 -24.72
N ALA A 188 -38.78 17.35 -25.46
CA ALA A 188 -39.90 16.84 -26.26
C ALA A 188 -41.12 16.48 -25.39
N ILE A 189 -40.89 15.93 -24.19
CA ILE A 189 -41.96 15.66 -23.21
C ILE A 189 -42.62 16.98 -22.77
N LEU A 190 -41.81 17.97 -22.36
CA LEU A 190 -42.32 19.26 -21.90
C LEU A 190 -43.11 20.01 -22.98
N VAL A 191 -42.67 19.98 -24.23
CA VAL A 191 -43.36 20.65 -25.34
C VAL A 191 -44.68 19.97 -25.68
N LYS A 192 -44.75 18.64 -25.63
CA LYS A 192 -45.96 17.89 -25.97
C LYS A 192 -46.99 17.82 -24.84
N LYS A 193 -46.56 17.97 -23.59
CA LYS A 193 -47.42 18.02 -22.40
C LYS A 193 -46.97 19.11 -21.41
N PRO A 194 -47.19 20.40 -21.73
CA PRO A 194 -46.69 21.51 -20.91
C PRO A 194 -47.36 21.63 -19.53
N ASP A 195 -48.63 21.20 -19.41
CA ASP A 195 -49.44 21.42 -18.19
C ASP A 195 -49.80 20.13 -17.43
N ASP A 196 -49.26 18.98 -17.83
CA ASP A 196 -49.64 17.68 -17.27
C ASP A 196 -48.74 17.27 -16.09
N ILE A 197 -48.81 18.03 -14.99
CA ILE A 197 -48.09 17.70 -13.73
C ILE A 197 -48.53 16.33 -13.18
N SER A 198 -49.71 15.84 -13.60
CA SER A 198 -50.23 14.52 -13.22
C SER A 198 -49.35 13.36 -13.73
N LEU A 199 -48.52 13.59 -14.76
CA LEU A 199 -47.51 12.62 -15.24
C LEU A 199 -46.56 12.15 -14.14
N PHE A 200 -46.24 13.03 -13.18
CA PHE A 200 -45.34 12.72 -12.07
C PHE A 200 -46.07 12.15 -10.85
N SER A 201 -47.38 11.92 -10.96
CA SER A 201 -48.20 11.39 -9.88
C SER A 201 -48.33 9.86 -9.99
N PRO A 202 -48.14 9.11 -8.89
CA PRO A 202 -47.77 9.59 -7.55
C PRO A 202 -46.32 10.09 -7.46
N SER A 203 -46.04 11.12 -6.67
CA SER A 203 -44.67 11.67 -6.53
C SER A 203 -43.71 10.77 -5.75
N PHE A 204 -44.29 9.85 -4.96
CA PHE A 204 -43.60 8.89 -4.11
C PHE A 204 -44.11 7.46 -4.38
N SER A 205 -43.34 6.47 -3.95
CA SER A 205 -43.75 5.07 -4.02
C SER A 205 -44.93 4.79 -3.07
N LYS A 206 -45.82 3.85 -3.42
CA LYS A 206 -46.92 3.43 -2.55
C LYS A 206 -46.40 2.45 -1.49
N GLY A 207 -46.79 2.64 -0.22
CA GLY A 207 -46.59 1.64 0.85
C GLY A 207 -45.56 1.96 1.94
N SER A 208 -44.85 3.10 1.91
CA SER A 208 -43.95 3.51 3.00
C SER A 208 -43.87 5.02 3.18
N ASN A 209 -43.38 5.50 4.34
CA ASN A 209 -43.18 6.93 4.61
C ASN A 209 -42.14 7.55 3.65
N SER A 210 -42.43 8.72 3.09
CA SER A 210 -41.56 9.47 2.16
C SER A 210 -40.14 9.69 2.69
N PHE A 211 -39.96 9.89 4.00
CA PHE A 211 -38.62 10.02 4.59
C PHE A 211 -37.78 8.74 4.40
N LYS A 212 -38.37 7.57 4.68
CA LYS A 212 -37.69 6.27 4.53
C LYS A 212 -37.34 6.00 3.07
N GLN A 213 -38.21 6.40 2.15
CA GLN A 213 -37.99 6.31 0.71
C GLN A 213 -36.80 7.16 0.26
N ILE A 214 -36.72 8.42 0.69
CA ILE A 214 -35.61 9.33 0.37
C ILE A 214 -34.28 8.77 0.89
N ILE A 215 -34.25 8.33 2.14
CA ILE A 215 -33.05 7.77 2.77
C ILE A 215 -32.60 6.48 2.08
N SER A 216 -33.53 5.62 1.66
CA SER A 216 -33.23 4.41 0.87
C SER A 216 -32.42 4.73 -0.39
N VAL A 217 -32.87 5.72 -1.17
CA VAL A 217 -32.14 6.13 -2.38
C VAL A 217 -30.84 6.85 -2.02
N ALA A 218 -30.83 7.67 -0.97
CA ALA A 218 -29.62 8.37 -0.53
C ALA A 218 -28.48 7.43 -0.11
N PHE A 219 -28.79 6.23 0.41
CA PHE A 219 -27.79 5.25 0.82
C PHE A 219 -27.14 4.51 -0.35
N ILE A 220 -27.88 4.36 -1.46
CA ILE A 220 -27.37 3.70 -2.67
C ILE A 220 -26.87 4.70 -3.73
N SER A 221 -27.23 5.99 -3.61
CA SER A 221 -26.84 7.03 -4.57
C SER A 221 -25.34 7.25 -4.75
N PRO A 222 -24.44 7.02 -3.77
CA PRO A 222 -22.99 7.08 -4.01
C PRO A 222 -22.54 6.18 -5.17
N TRP A 223 -23.22 5.05 -5.38
CA TRP A 223 -22.96 4.15 -6.50
C TRP A 223 -23.03 4.85 -7.86
N ALA A 224 -24.00 5.77 -8.04
CA ALA A 224 -24.21 6.51 -9.29
C ALA A 224 -23.04 7.44 -9.65
N PHE A 225 -22.13 7.68 -8.71
CA PHE A 225 -20.99 8.57 -8.89
C PHE A 225 -19.66 7.81 -8.94
N ILE A 226 -19.66 6.49 -8.79
CA ILE A 226 -18.43 5.69 -8.78
C ILE A 226 -17.67 5.89 -10.08
N GLY A 227 -16.41 6.32 -9.99
CA GLY A 227 -15.56 6.47 -11.16
C GLY A 227 -15.26 7.91 -11.54
N PHE A 228 -15.94 8.90 -10.96
CA PHE A 228 -15.54 10.30 -11.13
C PHE A 228 -14.08 10.52 -10.70
N GLU A 229 -13.61 9.77 -9.68
CA GLU A 229 -12.25 9.83 -9.18
C GLU A 229 -11.20 9.19 -10.11
N SER A 230 -11.62 8.43 -11.12
CA SER A 230 -10.72 7.73 -12.04
C SER A 230 -9.72 8.64 -12.75
N VAL A 231 -10.07 9.92 -12.90
CA VAL A 231 -9.21 10.94 -13.50
C VAL A 231 -7.93 11.16 -12.70
N MET A 232 -7.95 10.86 -11.39
CA MET A 232 -6.77 10.97 -10.53
C MET A 232 -5.64 10.03 -10.98
N HIS A 233 -5.96 8.92 -11.65
CA HIS A 233 -4.96 8.02 -12.23
C HIS A 233 -4.26 8.60 -13.47
N SER A 234 -4.85 9.60 -14.11
CA SER A 234 -4.32 10.24 -15.32
C SER A 234 -3.70 11.61 -15.05
N SER A 235 -3.41 11.93 -13.79
CA SER A 235 -2.90 13.25 -13.37
C SER A 235 -1.59 13.66 -14.05
N GLN A 236 -0.78 12.67 -14.48
CA GLN A 236 0.46 12.88 -15.23
C GLN A 236 0.25 13.34 -16.68
N GLU A 237 -0.94 13.11 -17.24
CA GLU A 237 -1.28 13.36 -18.64
C GLU A 237 -2.08 14.65 -18.87
N PHE A 238 -2.39 15.38 -17.79
CA PHE A 238 -3.14 16.63 -17.86
C PHE A 238 -2.32 17.72 -18.57
N SER A 239 -2.98 18.42 -19.51
CA SER A 239 -2.42 19.59 -20.18
C SER A 239 -2.73 20.91 -19.47
N PHE A 240 -3.16 20.85 -18.20
CA PHE A 240 -3.63 22.00 -17.42
C PHE A 240 -3.17 21.93 -15.96
N SER A 241 -3.29 23.04 -15.23
CA SER A 241 -2.85 23.14 -13.83
C SER A 241 -3.80 22.49 -12.84
N LYS A 242 -3.25 22.01 -11.71
CA LYS A 242 -3.98 21.30 -10.64
C LYS A 242 -5.18 22.08 -10.08
N ASN A 243 -5.18 23.41 -10.15
CA ASN A 243 -6.26 24.27 -9.66
C ASN A 243 -7.60 24.03 -10.36
N LYS A 244 -7.61 23.43 -11.55
CA LYS A 244 -8.85 23.08 -12.27
C LYS A 244 -9.43 21.73 -11.85
N ILE A 245 -8.68 20.89 -11.12
CA ILE A 245 -9.11 19.52 -10.75
C ILE A 245 -10.42 19.53 -9.98
N PHE A 246 -10.56 20.40 -8.96
CA PHE A 246 -11.80 20.48 -8.20
C PHE A 246 -13.00 20.82 -9.09
N LYS A 247 -12.86 21.83 -9.96
CA LYS A 247 -13.94 22.25 -10.87
C LYS A 247 -14.33 21.12 -11.84
N ILE A 248 -13.37 20.32 -12.30
CA ILE A 248 -13.62 19.20 -13.18
C ILE A 248 -14.34 18.06 -12.44
N LEU A 249 -13.85 17.68 -11.25
CA LEU A 249 -14.47 16.63 -10.43
C LEU A 249 -15.90 17.03 -10.02
N ALA A 250 -16.07 18.23 -9.45
CA ALA A 250 -17.37 18.74 -9.04
C ALA A 250 -18.32 18.89 -10.24
N GLY A 251 -17.83 19.41 -11.38
CA GLY A 251 -18.61 19.48 -12.61
C GLY A 251 -19.07 18.11 -13.11
N SER A 252 -18.23 17.08 -12.98
CA SER A 252 -18.59 15.70 -13.35
C SER A 252 -19.68 15.13 -12.45
N VAL A 253 -19.64 15.39 -11.13
CA VAL A 253 -20.70 15.00 -10.19
C VAL A 253 -22.01 15.70 -10.51
N VAL A 254 -21.98 17.01 -10.80
CA VAL A 254 -23.18 17.78 -11.15
C VAL A 254 -23.79 17.28 -12.46
N ILE A 255 -22.98 17.10 -13.51
CA ILE A 255 -23.45 16.58 -14.80
C ILE A 255 -24.05 15.19 -14.63
N THR A 256 -23.37 14.30 -13.90
CA THR A 256 -23.88 12.96 -13.59
C THR A 256 -25.20 13.03 -12.85
N THR A 257 -25.33 13.88 -11.83
CA THR A 257 -26.59 14.06 -11.09
C THR A 257 -27.73 14.48 -12.01
N LEU A 258 -27.51 15.49 -12.85
CA LEU A 258 -28.51 15.98 -13.80
C LEU A 258 -28.94 14.90 -14.78
N LEU A 259 -28.00 14.10 -15.28
CA LEU A 259 -28.30 12.99 -16.17
C LEU A 259 -29.22 11.96 -15.52
N TYR A 260 -28.91 11.51 -14.30
CA TYR A 260 -29.77 10.56 -13.59
C TYR A 260 -31.15 11.15 -13.31
N VAL A 261 -31.23 12.44 -12.94
CA VAL A 261 -32.51 13.15 -12.74
C VAL A 261 -33.33 13.17 -14.04
N PHE A 262 -32.73 13.52 -15.18
CA PHE A 262 -33.45 13.51 -16.44
C PHE A 262 -33.92 12.11 -16.85
N LEU A 263 -33.10 11.08 -16.67
CA LEU A 263 -33.50 9.70 -16.96
C LEU A 263 -34.68 9.24 -16.08
N ILE A 264 -34.72 9.62 -14.81
CA ILE A 264 -35.88 9.38 -13.92
C ILE A 264 -37.12 10.06 -14.47
N LEU A 265 -37.03 11.34 -14.84
CA LEU A 265 -38.16 12.13 -15.34
C LEU A 265 -38.67 11.61 -16.70
N ILE A 266 -37.76 11.21 -17.60
CA ILE A 266 -38.13 10.59 -18.88
C ILE A 266 -38.82 9.24 -18.66
N SER A 267 -38.36 8.44 -17.69
CA SER A 267 -38.93 7.11 -17.40
C SER A 267 -40.40 7.15 -16.97
N VAL A 268 -40.84 8.23 -16.31
CA VAL A 268 -42.26 8.40 -15.90
C VAL A 268 -43.08 9.20 -16.90
N GLY A 269 -42.45 9.73 -17.95
CA GLY A 269 -43.10 10.64 -18.91
C GLY A 269 -44.17 9.98 -19.79
N ALA A 270 -44.12 8.66 -19.97
CA ALA A 270 -45.16 7.89 -20.65
C ALA A 270 -45.24 6.46 -20.07
N TYR A 271 -46.41 5.85 -20.21
CA TYR A 271 -46.67 4.46 -19.86
C TYR A 271 -47.74 3.88 -20.81
N PRO A 272 -47.80 2.54 -20.99
CA PRO A 272 -48.82 1.91 -21.82
C PRO A 272 -50.23 2.25 -21.36
N GLY A 273 -51.18 2.40 -22.30
CA GLY A 273 -52.55 2.83 -22.00
C GLY A 273 -53.36 1.90 -21.08
N GLU A 274 -52.91 0.66 -20.89
CA GLU A 274 -53.46 -0.31 -19.93
C GLU A 274 -53.08 0.02 -18.48
N CYS A 275 -52.05 0.83 -18.27
CA CYS A 275 -51.61 1.26 -16.94
C CYS A 275 -52.28 2.58 -16.55
N SER A 276 -52.73 2.67 -15.31
CA SER A 276 -53.34 3.90 -14.76
C SER A 276 -52.31 4.96 -14.35
N SER A 277 -51.06 4.55 -14.12
CA SER A 277 -49.98 5.43 -13.66
C SER A 277 -48.61 4.83 -13.98
N TRP A 278 -47.56 5.67 -13.93
CA TRP A 278 -46.18 5.21 -14.04
C TRP A 278 -45.85 4.13 -12.98
N TRP A 279 -46.44 4.21 -11.78
CA TRP A 279 -46.21 3.26 -10.69
C TRP A 279 -46.62 1.83 -11.06
N GLU A 280 -47.75 1.69 -11.72
CA GLU A 280 -48.28 0.41 -12.17
C GLU A 280 -47.41 -0.17 -13.29
N TYR A 281 -47.02 0.66 -14.25
CA TYR A 281 -46.14 0.27 -15.34
C TYR A 281 -44.78 -0.24 -14.83
N ILE A 282 -44.11 0.54 -13.97
CA ILE A 282 -42.79 0.16 -13.43
C ILE A 282 -42.87 -1.13 -12.60
N ASN A 283 -43.91 -1.34 -11.80
CA ASN A 283 -44.04 -2.59 -11.02
C ASN A 283 -44.36 -3.81 -11.89
N ASN A 284 -45.02 -3.61 -13.03
CA ASN A 284 -45.36 -4.67 -13.98
C ASN A 284 -44.38 -4.80 -15.16
N LEU A 285 -43.19 -4.18 -15.08
CA LEU A 285 -42.18 -4.22 -16.15
C LEU A 285 -41.85 -5.63 -16.67
N PHE A 286 -41.94 -6.64 -15.80
CA PHE A 286 -41.68 -8.04 -16.16
C PHE A 286 -42.68 -8.64 -17.16
N LYS A 287 -43.83 -7.98 -17.39
CA LYS A 287 -44.86 -8.40 -18.35
C LYS A 287 -44.58 -7.88 -19.77
N TYR A 288 -43.67 -6.93 -19.92
CA TYR A 288 -43.42 -6.25 -21.19
C TYR A 288 -42.09 -6.72 -21.81
N ASP A 289 -42.15 -7.13 -23.07
CA ASP A 289 -40.98 -7.53 -23.86
C ASP A 289 -40.51 -6.42 -24.80
N GLY A 290 -39.26 -6.53 -25.26
CA GLY A 290 -38.68 -5.57 -26.20
C GLY A 290 -38.59 -4.14 -25.67
N LEU A 291 -38.83 -3.15 -26.53
CA LEU A 291 -38.72 -1.73 -26.19
C LEU A 291 -39.70 -1.28 -25.10
N ASP A 292 -40.83 -1.96 -24.94
CA ASP A 292 -41.84 -1.61 -23.96
C ASP A 292 -41.42 -2.05 -22.54
N GLY A 293 -40.41 -2.92 -22.43
CA GLY A 293 -39.71 -3.21 -21.17
C GLY A 293 -38.64 -2.17 -20.78
N LEU A 294 -38.47 -1.10 -21.57
CA LEU A 294 -37.50 -0.03 -21.33
C LEU A 294 -38.22 1.33 -21.27
N PRO A 295 -38.63 1.81 -20.08
CA PRO A 295 -39.47 3.01 -19.92
C PRO A 295 -38.95 4.25 -20.65
N ILE A 296 -37.63 4.46 -20.66
CA ILE A 296 -36.99 5.57 -21.35
C ILE A 296 -37.21 5.50 -22.87
N PHE A 297 -37.06 4.31 -23.45
CA PHE A 297 -37.28 4.08 -24.88
C PHE A 297 -38.77 4.13 -25.22
N PHE A 298 -39.63 3.61 -24.35
CA PHE A 298 -41.08 3.72 -24.49
C PHE A 298 -41.54 5.18 -24.54
N THR A 299 -41.07 6.01 -23.61
CA THR A 299 -41.35 7.45 -23.60
C THR A 299 -40.83 8.15 -24.86
N ALA A 300 -39.60 7.86 -25.26
CA ALA A 300 -39.02 8.44 -26.48
C ALA A 300 -39.83 8.03 -27.73
N LYS A 301 -40.24 6.76 -27.84
CA LYS A 301 -41.10 6.26 -28.93
C LYS A 301 -42.46 6.96 -28.93
N THR A 302 -43.07 7.12 -27.75
CA THR A 302 -44.40 7.74 -27.60
C THR A 302 -44.39 9.20 -28.09
N TYR A 303 -43.39 9.99 -27.71
CA TYR A 303 -43.38 11.41 -28.03
C TYR A 303 -42.61 11.77 -29.30
N LEU A 304 -41.60 11.01 -29.71
CA LEU A 304 -40.74 11.31 -30.86
C LEU A 304 -40.81 10.24 -31.97
N GLY A 305 -41.63 9.20 -31.82
CA GLY A 305 -41.73 8.11 -32.79
C GLY A 305 -40.40 7.38 -32.98
N ASN A 306 -40.16 6.91 -34.21
CA ASN A 306 -38.92 6.20 -34.57
C ASN A 306 -37.67 7.06 -34.40
N ILE A 307 -37.80 8.39 -34.57
CA ILE A 307 -36.69 9.33 -34.33
C ILE A 307 -36.27 9.29 -32.85
N GLY A 308 -37.23 9.18 -31.94
CA GLY A 308 -36.98 9.01 -30.51
C GLY A 308 -36.19 7.74 -30.19
N ILE A 309 -36.53 6.62 -30.83
CA ILE A 309 -35.81 5.35 -30.65
C ILE A 309 -34.36 5.49 -31.11
N VAL A 310 -34.12 6.06 -32.29
CA VAL A 310 -32.76 6.27 -32.83
C VAL A 310 -31.98 7.24 -31.95
N LEU A 311 -32.61 8.30 -31.45
CA LEU A 311 -31.99 9.24 -30.52
C LEU A 311 -31.54 8.55 -29.23
N MET A 312 -32.42 7.77 -28.60
CA MET A 312 -32.09 7.01 -27.38
C MET A 312 -31.07 5.91 -27.64
N PHE A 313 -31.07 5.33 -28.84
CA PHE A 313 -30.04 4.40 -29.27
C PHE A 313 -28.66 5.05 -29.29
N ILE A 314 -28.51 6.18 -30.00
CA ILE A 314 -27.25 6.91 -30.08
C ILE A 314 -26.80 7.34 -28.68
N THR A 315 -27.75 7.78 -27.86
CA THR A 315 -27.53 8.21 -26.47
C THR A 315 -26.93 7.08 -25.63
N LEU A 316 -27.59 5.91 -25.62
CA LEU A 316 -27.12 4.75 -24.86
C LEU A 316 -25.82 4.19 -25.42
N PHE A 317 -25.68 4.08 -26.75
CA PHE A 317 -24.46 3.58 -27.37
C PHE A 317 -23.26 4.47 -27.03
N SER A 318 -23.44 5.79 -27.14
CA SER A 318 -22.41 6.76 -26.77
C SER A 318 -22.02 6.62 -25.30
N LEU A 319 -23.00 6.44 -24.42
CA LEU A 319 -22.78 6.23 -22.99
C LEU A 319 -21.96 4.96 -22.70
N VAL A 320 -22.40 3.81 -23.22
CA VAL A 320 -21.75 2.52 -22.98
C VAL A 320 -20.32 2.51 -23.52
N VAL A 321 -20.10 3.02 -24.73
CA VAL A 321 -18.74 3.11 -25.32
C VAL A 321 -17.84 4.03 -24.51
N THR A 322 -18.35 5.19 -24.07
CA THR A 322 -17.61 6.11 -23.19
C THR A 322 -17.19 5.41 -21.91
N SER A 323 -18.11 4.65 -21.29
CA SER A 323 -17.82 3.90 -20.07
C SER A 323 -16.77 2.80 -20.26
N LEU A 324 -16.84 2.04 -21.36
CA LEU A 324 -15.85 1.02 -21.70
C LEU A 324 -14.44 1.60 -21.85
N ILE A 325 -14.33 2.71 -22.58
CA ILE A 325 -13.05 3.40 -22.81
C ILE A 325 -12.53 3.96 -21.48
N SER A 326 -13.36 4.64 -20.69
CA SER A 326 -12.93 5.25 -19.43
C SER A 326 -12.45 4.24 -18.39
N ASN A 327 -13.22 3.17 -18.16
CA ASN A 327 -12.85 2.14 -17.17
C ASN A 327 -11.57 1.42 -17.58
N THR A 328 -11.42 1.09 -18.88
CA THR A 328 -10.18 0.49 -19.39
C THR A 328 -9.01 1.46 -19.22
N TRP A 329 -9.20 2.75 -19.48
CA TRP A 329 -8.16 3.77 -19.31
C TRP A 329 -7.69 3.89 -17.85
N ALA A 330 -8.63 3.88 -16.90
CA ALA A 330 -8.32 3.89 -15.47
C ALA A 330 -7.51 2.65 -15.06
N LEU A 331 -7.95 1.45 -15.47
CA LEU A 331 -7.28 0.18 -15.18
C LEU A 331 -5.84 0.16 -15.69
N ILE A 332 -5.61 0.53 -16.94
CA ILE A 332 -4.25 0.47 -17.52
C ILE A 332 -3.30 1.49 -16.87
N ARG A 333 -3.81 2.62 -16.36
CA ARG A 333 -3.01 3.61 -15.63
C ARG A 333 -2.68 3.14 -14.22
N LEU A 334 -3.66 2.54 -13.54
CA LEU A 334 -3.44 1.90 -12.25
C LEU A 334 -2.40 0.78 -12.37
N MET A 335 -2.53 -0.09 -13.37
CA MET A 335 -1.55 -1.16 -13.64
C MET A 335 -0.16 -0.61 -13.97
N TYR A 336 -0.08 0.45 -14.79
CA TYR A 336 1.20 1.08 -15.14
C TYR A 336 1.93 1.62 -13.90
N VAL A 337 1.21 2.27 -12.97
CA VAL A 337 1.81 2.75 -11.71
C VAL A 337 2.17 1.59 -10.80
N ALA A 338 1.28 0.62 -10.62
CA ALA A 338 1.54 -0.55 -9.80
C ALA A 338 2.80 -1.29 -10.29
N ALA A 339 3.03 -1.36 -11.61
CA ALA A 339 4.21 -1.96 -12.20
C ALA A 339 5.48 -1.14 -11.95
N LYS A 340 5.39 0.20 -11.96
CA LYS A 340 6.52 1.08 -11.59
C LYS A 340 6.93 0.95 -10.13
N GLN A 341 6.00 0.55 -9.27
CA GLN A 341 6.20 0.36 -7.84
C GLN A 341 6.46 -1.12 -7.50
N SER A 342 6.79 -1.93 -8.50
CA SER A 342 7.11 -3.36 -8.38
C SER A 342 6.02 -4.24 -7.72
N VAL A 343 4.78 -3.75 -7.67
CA VAL A 343 3.61 -4.54 -7.20
C VAL A 343 3.27 -5.63 -8.22
N ILE A 344 3.34 -5.29 -9.50
CA ILE A 344 3.09 -6.21 -10.61
C ILE A 344 4.31 -6.24 -11.54
N SER A 345 4.30 -7.16 -12.52
CA SER A 345 5.44 -7.31 -13.43
C SER A 345 5.83 -5.99 -14.12
N GLU A 346 7.11 -5.66 -14.08
CA GLU A 346 7.68 -4.46 -14.73
C GLU A 346 7.43 -4.42 -16.24
N LYS A 347 7.09 -5.55 -16.87
CA LYS A 347 6.69 -5.63 -18.27
C LYS A 347 5.53 -4.69 -18.63
N TYR A 348 4.69 -4.33 -17.67
CA TYR A 348 3.57 -3.41 -17.83
C TYR A 348 3.98 -1.92 -17.78
N THR A 349 5.23 -1.60 -17.45
CA THR A 349 5.78 -0.23 -17.54
C THR A 349 6.20 0.15 -18.97
N VAL A 350 6.29 -0.83 -19.87
CA VAL A 350 6.74 -0.59 -21.25
C VAL A 350 5.64 0.09 -22.06
N LEU A 351 5.91 1.30 -22.54
CA LEU A 351 5.02 2.07 -23.40
C LEU A 351 5.29 1.75 -24.87
N ASN A 352 4.24 1.72 -25.71
CA ASN A 352 4.37 1.59 -27.15
C ASN A 352 4.84 2.90 -27.82
N LYS A 353 5.03 2.91 -29.15
CA LYS A 353 5.39 4.12 -29.93
C LYS A 353 4.43 5.30 -29.73
N LYS A 354 3.19 5.04 -29.31
CA LYS A 354 2.15 6.06 -29.04
C LYS A 354 2.11 6.49 -27.56
N LYS A 355 3.06 6.02 -26.74
CA LYS A 355 3.16 6.24 -25.29
C LYS A 355 1.97 5.70 -24.48
N VAL A 356 1.42 4.56 -24.90
CA VAL A 356 0.35 3.82 -24.20
C VAL A 356 0.90 2.49 -23.67
N PRO A 357 0.58 2.05 -22.43
CA PRO A 357 0.99 0.76 -21.88
C PRO A 357 0.19 -0.38 -22.54
N ALA A 358 0.50 -0.70 -23.81
CA ALA A 358 -0.26 -1.63 -24.63
C ALA A 358 -0.37 -3.04 -24.02
N ARG A 359 0.65 -3.50 -23.31
CA ARG A 359 0.63 -4.80 -22.60
C ARG A 359 -0.42 -4.84 -21.49
N ALA A 360 -0.63 -3.73 -20.78
CA ALA A 360 -1.69 -3.64 -19.78
C ALA A 360 -3.08 -3.67 -20.43
N VAL A 361 -3.25 -2.98 -21.57
CA VAL A 361 -4.51 -3.02 -22.35
C VAL A 361 -4.83 -4.46 -22.78
N ILE A 362 -3.86 -5.18 -23.33
CA ILE A 362 -4.03 -6.58 -23.75
C ILE A 362 -4.36 -7.48 -22.56
N ALA A 363 -3.68 -7.30 -21.42
CA ALA A 363 -3.95 -8.10 -20.22
C ALA A 363 -5.40 -7.91 -19.73
N VAL A 364 -5.89 -6.67 -19.69
CA VAL A 364 -7.29 -6.38 -19.33
C VAL A 364 -8.25 -7.04 -20.33
N ALA A 365 -7.99 -6.96 -21.64
CA ALA A 365 -8.83 -7.57 -22.66
C ALA A 365 -8.88 -9.11 -22.56
N VAL A 366 -7.74 -9.76 -22.33
CA VAL A 366 -7.64 -11.22 -22.17
C VAL A 366 -8.43 -11.68 -20.95
N VAL A 367 -8.20 -11.07 -19.78
CA VAL A 367 -8.91 -11.44 -18.54
C VAL A 367 -10.42 -11.21 -18.70
N SER A 368 -10.81 -10.12 -19.34
CA SER A 368 -12.22 -9.77 -19.52
C SER A 368 -12.95 -10.63 -20.55
N SER A 369 -12.23 -11.34 -21.44
CA SER A 369 -12.84 -12.21 -22.44
C SER A 369 -13.54 -13.44 -21.83
N PHE A 370 -13.26 -13.77 -20.57
CA PHE A 370 -13.90 -14.87 -19.84
C PHE A 370 -15.24 -14.49 -19.19
N VAL A 371 -15.51 -13.20 -19.04
CA VAL A 371 -16.70 -12.68 -18.36
C VAL A 371 -18.02 -13.07 -18.99
N PRO A 372 -18.22 -13.01 -20.32
CA PRO A 372 -19.53 -13.31 -20.90
C PRO A 372 -20.00 -14.75 -20.64
N PHE A 373 -19.10 -15.65 -20.23
CA PHE A 373 -19.43 -17.02 -19.82
C PHE A 373 -20.13 -17.10 -18.44
N LEU A 374 -20.03 -16.07 -17.61
CA LEU A 374 -20.67 -16.08 -16.28
C LEU A 374 -22.18 -15.84 -16.34
N GLY A 375 -22.72 -15.38 -17.47
CA GLY A 375 -24.12 -14.98 -17.60
C GLY A 375 -24.45 -13.67 -16.85
N ARG A 376 -25.62 -13.10 -17.14
CA ARG A 376 -25.96 -11.74 -16.69
C ARG A 376 -26.21 -11.64 -15.18
N SER A 377 -26.83 -12.64 -14.57
CA SER A 377 -27.13 -12.65 -13.13
C SER A 377 -25.86 -12.55 -12.28
N ALA A 378 -24.84 -13.35 -12.61
CA ALA A 378 -23.55 -13.33 -11.91
C ALA A 378 -22.81 -12.00 -12.06
N ILE A 379 -22.89 -11.37 -13.23
CA ILE A 379 -22.30 -10.04 -13.48
C ILE A 379 -22.99 -8.98 -12.62
N GLY A 380 -24.31 -9.09 -12.41
CA GLY A 380 -25.02 -8.22 -11.47
C GLY A 380 -24.40 -8.27 -10.07
N TRP A 381 -24.23 -9.47 -9.52
CA TRP A 381 -23.62 -9.65 -8.19
C TRP A 381 -22.18 -9.13 -8.11
N ILE A 382 -21.38 -9.34 -9.16
CA ILE A 382 -20.02 -8.79 -9.27
C ILE A 382 -20.02 -7.26 -9.16
N VAL A 383 -20.96 -6.60 -9.84
CA VAL A 383 -21.07 -5.13 -9.86
C VAL A 383 -21.55 -4.61 -8.52
N ASP A 384 -22.46 -5.31 -7.84
CA ASP A 384 -22.97 -4.88 -6.54
C ASP A 384 -21.86 -4.74 -5.49
N VAL A 385 -20.81 -5.57 -5.56
CA VAL A 385 -19.61 -5.47 -4.70
C VAL A 385 -18.95 -4.08 -4.80
N THR A 386 -19.04 -3.42 -5.96
CA THR A 386 -18.42 -2.11 -6.17
C THR A 386 -18.94 -1.03 -5.23
N THR A 387 -20.19 -1.16 -4.74
CA THR A 387 -20.79 -0.23 -3.78
C THR A 387 -20.06 -0.29 -2.42
N ILE A 388 -19.70 -1.49 -1.96
CA ILE A 388 -18.94 -1.66 -0.72
C ILE A 388 -17.51 -1.14 -0.92
N ILE A 389 -16.89 -1.47 -2.06
CA ILE A 389 -15.53 -1.00 -2.39
C ILE A 389 -15.47 0.53 -2.43
N ALA A 390 -16.44 1.19 -3.06
CA ALA A 390 -16.48 2.65 -3.16
C ALA A 390 -16.59 3.30 -1.77
N THR A 391 -17.44 2.75 -0.91
CA THR A 391 -17.58 3.19 0.49
C THR A 391 -16.25 3.13 1.23
N LEU A 392 -15.51 2.03 1.08
CA LEU A 392 -14.18 1.86 1.67
C LEU A 392 -13.18 2.87 1.08
N LEU A 393 -13.14 3.02 -0.24
CA LEU A 393 -12.23 3.93 -0.95
C LEU A 393 -12.41 5.37 -0.47
N TYR A 394 -13.65 5.87 -0.46
CA TYR A 394 -13.95 7.24 -0.05
C TYR A 394 -13.73 7.46 1.45
N GLY A 395 -13.93 6.43 2.29
CA GLY A 395 -13.54 6.43 3.69
C GLY A 395 -12.02 6.61 3.86
N VAL A 396 -11.19 5.87 3.11
CA VAL A 396 -9.73 6.01 3.21
C VAL A 396 -9.24 7.37 2.69
N VAL A 397 -9.81 7.87 1.61
CA VAL A 397 -9.53 9.23 1.10
C VAL A 397 -9.85 10.29 2.15
N SER A 398 -10.98 10.14 2.85
CA SER A 398 -11.31 11.02 3.97
C SER A 398 -10.26 10.96 5.08
N VAL A 399 -9.85 9.77 5.54
CA VAL A 399 -8.82 9.61 6.57
C VAL A 399 -7.48 10.21 6.12
N ALA A 400 -7.12 10.05 4.85
CA ALA A 400 -5.93 10.68 4.27
C ALA A 400 -6.00 12.20 4.37
N THR A 401 -7.14 12.79 3.97
CA THR A 401 -7.38 14.23 4.10
C THR A 401 -7.28 14.69 5.55
N MET A 402 -7.90 13.98 6.50
CA MET A 402 -7.83 14.33 7.91
C MET A 402 -6.39 14.31 8.44
N LYS A 403 -5.59 13.32 8.08
CA LYS A 403 -4.16 13.25 8.47
C LYS A 403 -3.35 14.41 7.87
N CYS A 404 -3.51 14.68 6.58
CA CYS A 404 -2.84 15.79 5.92
C CYS A 404 -3.29 17.14 6.47
N ALA A 405 -4.58 17.31 6.76
CA ALA A 405 -5.16 18.52 7.32
C ALA A 405 -4.65 18.78 8.75
N LYS A 406 -4.58 17.74 9.58
CA LYS A 406 -4.01 17.83 10.93
C LYS A 406 -2.54 18.23 10.90
N LYS A 407 -1.73 17.67 9.98
CA LYS A 407 -0.33 18.05 9.80
C LYS A 407 -0.14 19.53 9.40
N ASN A 408 -1.10 20.07 8.65
CA ASN A 408 -1.04 21.44 8.13
C ASN A 408 -1.90 22.45 8.92
N ASN A 409 -2.44 22.07 10.10
CA ASN A 409 -3.37 22.89 10.90
C ASN A 409 -4.60 23.41 10.12
N ASP A 410 -5.09 22.68 9.12
CA ASP A 410 -6.26 23.05 8.32
C ASP A 410 -7.55 22.46 8.93
N LYS A 411 -8.23 23.23 9.78
CA LYS A 411 -9.45 22.79 10.45
C LYS A 411 -10.61 22.50 9.48
N LYS A 412 -10.71 23.24 8.38
CA LYS A 412 -11.82 23.11 7.41
C LYS A 412 -11.79 21.74 6.74
N HIS A 413 -10.64 21.36 6.18
CA HIS A 413 -10.52 20.08 5.48
C HIS A 413 -10.51 18.89 6.45
N PHE A 414 -10.10 19.09 7.70
CA PHE A 414 -10.28 18.07 8.75
C PHE A 414 -11.77 17.78 8.98
N VAL A 415 -12.61 18.81 9.11
CA VAL A 415 -14.06 18.65 9.29
C VAL A 415 -14.72 18.03 8.05
N PHE A 416 -14.32 18.44 6.84
CA PHE A 416 -14.82 17.85 5.59
C PHE A 416 -14.48 16.36 5.49
N GLY A 417 -13.26 15.99 5.88
CA GLY A 417 -12.88 14.59 6.06
C GLY A 417 -13.83 13.89 7.03
N LEU A 418 -13.97 14.39 8.26
CA LEU A 418 -14.80 13.77 9.28
C LEU A 418 -16.25 13.54 8.84
N ILE A 419 -16.88 14.53 8.19
CA ILE A 419 -18.24 14.39 7.65
C ILE A 419 -18.33 13.21 6.67
N VAL A 420 -17.41 13.16 5.68
CA VAL A 420 -17.38 12.07 4.70
C VAL A 420 -17.14 10.73 5.38
N LEU A 421 -16.24 10.66 6.36
CA LEU A 421 -15.95 9.41 7.07
C LEU A 421 -17.18 8.87 7.80
N LEU A 422 -17.91 9.73 8.51
CA LEU A 422 -19.14 9.36 9.19
C LEU A 422 -20.21 8.87 8.21
N CYS A 423 -20.39 9.56 7.07
CA CYS A 423 -21.30 9.11 6.02
C CYS A 423 -20.91 7.73 5.46
N MET A 424 -19.63 7.51 5.17
CA MET A 424 -19.16 6.21 4.66
C MET A 424 -19.29 5.09 5.69
N ILE A 425 -19.11 5.37 6.98
CA ILE A 425 -19.38 4.39 8.05
C ILE A 425 -20.86 4.02 8.07
N VAL A 426 -21.76 5.00 8.00
CA VAL A 426 -23.21 4.75 7.96
C VAL A 426 -23.59 3.92 6.73
N PHE A 427 -23.07 4.25 5.55
CA PHE A 427 -23.30 3.49 4.32
C PHE A 427 -22.70 2.07 4.38
N GLY A 428 -21.52 1.92 4.97
CA GLY A 428 -20.91 0.60 5.14
C GLY A 428 -21.72 -0.28 6.09
N ILE A 429 -22.21 0.31 7.19
CA ILE A 429 -23.08 -0.40 8.14
C ILE A 429 -24.41 -0.76 7.48
N SER A 430 -25.03 0.10 6.68
CA SER A 430 -26.30 -0.26 6.02
C SER A 430 -26.15 -1.41 5.02
N GLN A 431 -24.98 -1.56 4.39
CA GLN A 431 -24.70 -2.64 3.44
C GLN A 431 -24.29 -3.96 4.10
N LEU A 432 -23.73 -3.90 5.32
CA LEU A 432 -23.20 -5.07 6.04
C LEU A 432 -24.08 -5.51 7.21
N ALA A 433 -24.88 -4.62 7.80
CA ALA A 433 -25.69 -4.94 8.97
C ALA A 433 -27.08 -5.47 8.55
N PRO A 434 -27.51 -6.63 9.08
CA PRO A 434 -28.82 -7.21 8.77
C PRO A 434 -30.02 -6.43 9.34
N ILE A 435 -29.77 -5.33 10.05
CA ILE A 435 -30.80 -4.50 10.72
C ILE A 435 -31.47 -3.54 9.71
N PHE A 436 -30.77 -3.16 8.64
CA PHE A 436 -31.29 -2.27 7.61
C PHE A 436 -31.61 -3.08 6.35
N ASP A 437 -32.91 -3.32 6.10
CA ASP A 437 -33.36 -3.96 4.85
C ASP A 437 -33.10 -3.03 3.63
N ALA A 438 -32.95 -1.73 3.88
CA ALA A 438 -32.62 -0.72 2.88
C ALA A 438 -31.14 -0.80 2.47
N GLY A 439 -30.89 -1.28 1.24
CA GLY A 439 -29.54 -1.38 0.66
C GLY A 439 -28.85 -2.73 0.85
N SER A 440 -29.58 -3.76 1.31
CA SER A 440 -29.02 -5.09 1.47
C SER A 440 -28.76 -5.76 0.11
N LEU A 441 -27.61 -6.43 -0.03
CA LEU A 441 -27.19 -7.08 -1.26
C LEU A 441 -27.62 -8.55 -1.29
N GLU A 442 -27.57 -9.16 -2.47
CA GLU A 442 -27.78 -10.60 -2.62
C GLU A 442 -26.69 -11.41 -1.92
N ALA A 443 -27.02 -12.62 -1.47
CA ALA A 443 -26.08 -13.49 -0.76
C ALA A 443 -24.81 -13.73 -1.60
N GLU A 444 -25.00 -13.97 -2.90
CA GLU A 444 -23.95 -14.27 -3.87
C GLU A 444 -22.92 -13.13 -3.98
N THR A 445 -23.34 -11.87 -3.83
CA THR A 445 -22.46 -10.70 -3.82
C THR A 445 -21.45 -10.76 -2.66
N TYR A 446 -21.90 -11.14 -1.46
CA TYR A 446 -21.00 -11.29 -0.31
C TYR A 446 -19.99 -12.42 -0.51
N LEU A 447 -20.43 -13.55 -1.08
CA LEU A 447 -19.56 -14.68 -1.38
C LEU A 447 -18.47 -14.29 -2.38
N ILE A 448 -18.80 -13.56 -3.45
CA ILE A 448 -17.83 -13.06 -4.43
C ILE A 448 -16.80 -12.16 -3.74
N PHE A 449 -17.23 -11.29 -2.83
CA PHE A 449 -16.32 -10.41 -2.12
C PHE A 449 -15.38 -11.16 -1.14
N ILE A 450 -15.87 -12.23 -0.51
CA ILE A 450 -15.02 -13.14 0.28
C ILE A 450 -13.94 -13.79 -0.60
N LEU A 451 -14.33 -14.30 -1.78
CA LEU A 451 -13.39 -14.91 -2.73
C LEU A 451 -12.34 -13.91 -3.24
N TRP A 452 -12.74 -12.67 -3.53
CA TRP A 452 -11.80 -11.61 -3.91
C TRP A 452 -10.87 -11.17 -2.78
N SER A 453 -11.34 -11.22 -1.53
CA SER A 453 -10.49 -10.98 -0.37
C SER A 453 -9.42 -12.08 -0.26
N LEU A 454 -9.82 -13.34 -0.47
CA LEU A 454 -8.89 -14.48 -0.49
C LEU A 454 -7.87 -14.38 -1.64
N PHE A 455 -8.31 -14.04 -2.85
CA PHE A 455 -7.40 -13.82 -3.98
C PHE A 455 -6.45 -12.64 -3.73
N GLY A 456 -6.92 -11.58 -3.06
CA GLY A 456 -6.10 -10.45 -2.64
C GLY A 456 -4.99 -10.86 -1.68
N MET A 457 -5.29 -11.75 -0.72
CA MET A 457 -4.28 -12.32 0.20
C MET A 457 -3.23 -13.15 -0.54
N ILE A 458 -3.67 -14.06 -1.42
CA ILE A 458 -2.76 -14.90 -2.22
C ILE A 458 -1.88 -14.03 -3.11
N PHE A 459 -2.47 -13.01 -3.73
CA PHE A 459 -1.73 -12.08 -4.57
C PHE A 459 -0.72 -11.26 -3.76
N PHE A 460 -1.11 -10.75 -2.59
CA PHE A 460 -0.20 -10.02 -1.70
C PHE A 460 0.97 -10.86 -1.24
N HIS A 461 0.74 -12.12 -0.88
CA HIS A 461 1.80 -13.07 -0.55
C HIS A 461 2.80 -13.22 -1.71
N ARG A 462 2.30 -13.32 -2.94
CA ARG A 462 3.15 -13.36 -4.14
C ARG A 462 3.94 -12.06 -4.34
N VAL A 463 3.37 -10.90 -4.02
CA VAL A 463 4.08 -9.61 -4.07
C VAL A 463 5.23 -9.60 -3.07
N ILE A 464 4.97 -9.95 -1.80
CA ILE A 464 6.01 -10.03 -0.75
C ILE A 464 7.13 -10.98 -1.18
N SER A 465 6.79 -12.16 -1.70
CA SER A 465 7.78 -13.17 -2.12
C SER A 465 8.75 -12.69 -3.22
N LYS A 466 8.36 -11.65 -3.99
CA LYS A 466 9.14 -11.09 -5.09
C LYS A 466 9.76 -9.72 -4.79
N ASP A 467 9.43 -9.13 -3.64
CA ASP A 467 9.89 -7.80 -3.27
C ASP A 467 11.26 -7.85 -2.59
N HIS A 468 12.31 -7.95 -3.40
CA HIS A 468 13.70 -7.98 -2.93
C HIS A 468 14.10 -6.73 -2.14
N ALA A 469 13.44 -5.59 -2.40
CA ALA A 469 13.73 -4.31 -1.76
C ALA A 469 12.94 -4.09 -0.46
N ARG A 470 12.07 -5.04 -0.07
CA ARG A 470 11.37 -5.07 1.23
C ARG A 470 10.55 -3.81 1.53
N HIS A 471 9.83 -3.36 0.53
CA HIS A 471 8.83 -2.32 0.63
C HIS A 471 7.53 -2.84 1.26
N PHE A 472 7.12 -4.06 0.92
CA PHE A 472 5.87 -4.71 1.35
C PHE A 472 6.10 -5.71 2.50
N GLY A 473 5.03 -5.99 3.24
CA GLY A 473 5.02 -6.99 4.31
C GLY A 473 5.50 -6.48 5.66
N ARG A 474 5.78 -5.19 5.81
CA ARG A 474 6.23 -4.59 7.08
C ARG A 474 5.13 -4.53 8.14
N ALA A 475 3.86 -4.50 7.72
CA ALA A 475 2.70 -4.50 8.60
C ALA A 475 1.76 -5.67 8.30
N ILE A 476 1.18 -6.24 9.35
CA ILE A 476 0.17 -7.29 9.26
C ILE A 476 -1.21 -6.79 8.76
N ILE A 477 -1.32 -5.47 8.51
CA ILE A 477 -2.57 -4.76 8.22
C ILE A 477 -3.33 -5.36 7.02
N VAL A 478 -2.63 -5.77 5.96
CA VAL A 478 -3.26 -6.35 4.76
C VAL A 478 -3.99 -7.64 5.10
N TRP A 479 -3.33 -8.49 5.88
CA TRP A 479 -3.88 -9.77 6.31
C TRP A 479 -5.04 -9.59 7.27
N VAL A 480 -4.90 -8.69 8.26
CA VAL A 480 -5.97 -8.38 9.21
C VAL A 480 -7.20 -7.90 8.47
N VAL A 481 -7.05 -6.96 7.53
CA VAL A 481 -8.19 -6.41 6.76
C VAL A 481 -8.89 -7.49 5.94
N PHE A 482 -8.15 -8.32 5.19
CA PHE A 482 -8.78 -9.38 4.40
C PHE A 482 -9.45 -10.45 5.27
N ILE A 483 -8.82 -10.85 6.39
CA ILE A 483 -9.41 -11.81 7.33
C ILE A 483 -10.68 -11.23 7.96
N SER A 484 -10.67 -9.95 8.36
CA SER A 484 -11.87 -9.28 8.87
C SER A 484 -12.99 -9.28 7.84
N PHE A 485 -12.70 -9.06 6.55
CA PHE A 485 -13.72 -9.18 5.51
C PHE A 485 -14.24 -10.60 5.36
N ILE A 486 -13.37 -11.62 5.34
CA ILE A 486 -13.79 -13.02 5.24
C ILE A 486 -14.74 -13.40 6.39
N ILE A 487 -14.43 -12.98 7.62
CA ILE A 487 -15.26 -13.25 8.80
C ILE A 487 -16.59 -12.49 8.72
N ILE A 488 -16.55 -11.16 8.60
CA ILE A 488 -17.75 -10.31 8.66
C ILE A 488 -18.70 -10.66 7.51
N LEU A 489 -18.18 -10.73 6.28
CA LEU A 489 -18.98 -11.05 5.11
C LEU A 489 -19.47 -12.50 5.15
N GLY A 490 -18.68 -13.43 5.73
CA GLY A 490 -19.08 -14.81 5.93
C GLY A 490 -20.31 -14.94 6.83
N PHE A 491 -20.35 -14.21 7.95
CA PHE A 491 -21.52 -14.14 8.81
C PHE A 491 -22.74 -13.54 8.10
N VAL A 492 -22.55 -12.45 7.35
CA VAL A 492 -23.64 -11.80 6.60
C VAL A 492 -24.20 -12.73 5.52
N TRP A 493 -23.31 -13.39 4.78
CA TRP A 493 -23.67 -14.38 3.76
C TRP A 493 -24.46 -15.55 4.36
N MET A 494 -23.97 -16.13 5.45
CA MET A 494 -24.62 -17.23 6.16
C MET A 494 -26.01 -16.82 6.64
N ASN A 495 -26.15 -15.64 7.25
CA ASN A 495 -27.44 -15.11 7.69
C ASN A 495 -28.41 -14.90 6.52
N LYS A 496 -27.92 -14.44 5.37
CA LYS A 496 -28.75 -14.25 4.15
C LYS A 496 -29.22 -15.58 3.58
N ILE A 497 -28.35 -16.59 3.48
CA ILE A 497 -28.72 -17.93 3.02
C ILE A 497 -29.71 -18.57 3.98
N LYS A 498 -29.45 -18.52 5.29
CA LYS A 498 -30.36 -19.02 6.33
C LYS A 498 -31.74 -18.39 6.20
N ASN A 499 -31.84 -17.06 6.16
CA ASN A 499 -33.11 -16.36 6.01
C ASN A 499 -33.84 -16.71 4.69
N ARG A 500 -33.11 -16.93 3.59
CA ARG A 500 -33.70 -17.34 2.30
C ARG A 500 -34.29 -18.75 2.39
N GLU A 501 -33.58 -19.70 2.99
CA GLU A 501 -34.07 -21.07 3.15
C GLU A 501 -35.18 -21.18 4.21
N THR A 502 -35.11 -20.43 5.32
CA THR A 502 -36.22 -20.34 6.29
C THR A 502 -37.51 -19.88 5.63
N LYS A 503 -37.45 -18.86 4.75
CA LYS A 503 -38.64 -18.40 4.01
C LYS A 503 -39.19 -19.47 3.07
N LYS A 504 -38.34 -20.26 2.41
CA LYS A 504 -38.77 -21.38 1.56
C LYS A 504 -39.42 -22.49 2.39
N VAL A 505 -38.84 -22.83 3.55
CA VAL A 505 -39.44 -23.81 4.47
C VAL A 505 -40.81 -23.36 4.93
N ILE A 506 -40.96 -22.10 5.38
CA ILE A 506 -42.26 -21.55 5.77
C ILE A 506 -43.26 -21.61 4.61
N PHE A 507 -42.82 -21.26 3.39
CA PHE A 507 -43.67 -21.35 2.20
C PHE A 507 -44.10 -22.79 1.90
N ASN A 508 -43.16 -23.74 1.91
CA ASN A 508 -43.42 -25.16 1.67
C ASN A 508 -44.37 -25.77 2.71
N LEU A 509 -44.30 -25.33 3.97
CA LEU A 509 -45.20 -25.74 5.04
C LEU A 509 -46.60 -25.16 4.83
N HIS A 510 -46.70 -23.88 4.46
CA HIS A 510 -47.99 -23.27 4.13
C HIS A 510 -48.65 -23.96 2.93
N GLU A 511 -47.88 -24.26 1.87
CA GLU A 511 -48.38 -24.95 0.68
C GLU A 511 -48.83 -26.39 1.02
N PHE A 512 -48.11 -27.09 1.90
CA PHE A 512 -48.48 -28.42 2.38
C PHE A 512 -49.82 -28.39 3.12
N HIS A 513 -49.99 -27.48 4.09
CA HIS A 513 -51.25 -27.33 4.83
C HIS A 513 -52.42 -26.90 3.94
N GLU A 514 -52.20 -25.98 2.99
CA GLU A 514 -53.25 -25.53 2.08
C GLU A 514 -53.73 -26.67 1.17
N LYS A 515 -52.82 -27.56 0.75
CA LYS A 515 -53.17 -28.79 0.02
C LYS A 515 -53.94 -29.78 0.89
N GLU A 516 -53.49 -30.06 2.11
CA GLU A 516 -54.21 -30.95 3.03
C GLU A 516 -55.64 -30.45 3.32
N ILE A 517 -55.82 -29.15 3.58
CA ILE A 517 -57.14 -28.55 3.80
C ILE A 517 -58.03 -28.69 2.56
N ASN A 518 -57.49 -28.44 1.36
CA ASN A 518 -58.25 -28.57 0.12
C ASN A 518 -58.63 -30.03 -0.17
N ASP A 519 -57.76 -30.99 0.13
CA ASP A 519 -58.04 -32.42 -0.02
C ASP A 519 -59.09 -32.90 1.00
N GLU A 520 -59.05 -32.42 2.24
CA GLU A 520 -60.11 -32.67 3.22
C GLU A 520 -61.47 -32.11 2.78
N ILE A 521 -61.51 -30.90 2.22
CA ILE A 521 -62.74 -30.27 1.72
C ILE A 521 -63.29 -31.03 0.51
N ASN A 522 -62.43 -31.42 -0.42
CA ASN A 522 -62.81 -32.19 -1.62
C ASN A 522 -63.27 -33.61 -1.27
N SER A 523 -62.68 -34.25 -0.25
CA SER A 523 -63.07 -35.58 0.21
C SER A 523 -64.42 -35.63 0.93
N LYS A 524 -64.90 -34.50 1.50
CA LYS A 524 -66.25 -34.41 2.09
C LYS A 524 -67.37 -34.37 1.04
N GLY A 525 -67.05 -34.15 -0.23
CA GLY A 525 -68.01 -34.08 -1.34
C GLY A 525 -68.15 -35.36 -2.18
N ASN A 526 -67.25 -36.34 -2.05
CA ASN A 526 -67.29 -37.56 -2.88
C ASN A 526 -66.93 -38.81 -2.06
N VAL A 527 -67.84 -39.78 -2.05
CA VAL A 527 -67.72 -41.05 -1.31
C VAL A 527 -66.80 -41.99 -2.08
N ASP A 528 -65.48 -41.77 -2.00
CA ASP A 528 -64.51 -42.79 -2.38
C ASP A 528 -63.28 -42.73 -1.47
N LYS A 529 -63.25 -43.62 -0.47
CA LYS A 529 -62.26 -43.63 0.62
C LYS A 529 -60.89 -44.23 0.25
N ASN A 530 -60.65 -44.59 -1.02
CA ASN A 530 -59.49 -45.40 -1.40
C ASN A 530 -58.34 -44.63 -2.08
N ASN A 531 -58.39 -43.30 -2.18
CA ASN A 531 -57.31 -42.50 -2.76
C ASN A 531 -56.77 -41.45 -1.78
N ARG A 532 -56.44 -41.85 -0.54
CA ARG A 532 -55.59 -41.03 0.32
C ARG A 532 -54.15 -41.13 -0.20
N VAL A 533 -53.79 -40.30 -1.16
CA VAL A 533 -52.43 -40.17 -1.66
C VAL A 533 -51.73 -39.06 -0.88
N HIS A 534 -51.39 -39.33 0.38
CA HIS A 534 -50.34 -38.61 1.11
C HIS A 534 -49.78 -39.55 2.18
N ASP A 535 -48.70 -40.25 1.82
CA ASP A 535 -48.04 -41.32 2.60
C ASP A 535 -47.07 -40.78 3.68
N ILE A 536 -47.04 -39.47 3.93
CA ILE A 536 -46.10 -38.79 4.84
C ILE A 536 -46.92 -38.06 5.90
N SER A 537 -46.63 -38.28 7.19
CA SER A 537 -47.31 -37.54 8.26
C SER A 537 -46.85 -36.08 8.33
N GLU A 538 -47.71 -35.19 8.85
CA GLU A 538 -47.37 -33.78 9.07
C GLU A 538 -46.06 -33.62 9.86
N ASP A 539 -45.91 -34.40 10.94
CA ASP A 539 -44.69 -34.44 11.75
C ASP A 539 -43.45 -34.84 10.92
N GLU A 540 -43.57 -35.87 10.07
CA GLU A 540 -42.46 -36.34 9.22
C GLU A 540 -42.08 -35.31 8.15
N TYR A 541 -43.06 -34.57 7.62
CA TYR A 541 -42.79 -33.48 6.67
C TYR A 541 -42.12 -32.28 7.35
N ILE A 542 -42.58 -31.89 8.54
CA ILE A 542 -41.96 -30.82 9.35
C ILE A 542 -40.52 -31.19 9.69
N ASP A 543 -40.27 -32.40 10.18
CA ASP A 543 -38.92 -32.90 10.49
C ASP A 543 -38.02 -32.89 9.25
N THR A 544 -38.55 -33.27 8.08
CA THR A 544 -37.81 -33.19 6.82
C THR A 544 -37.43 -31.76 6.45
N GLN A 545 -38.31 -30.78 6.70
CA GLN A 545 -37.98 -29.37 6.45
C GLN A 545 -36.97 -28.81 7.47
N ILE A 546 -37.06 -29.20 8.74
CA ILE A 546 -36.11 -28.80 9.78
C ILE A 546 -34.72 -29.38 9.48
N ASP A 547 -34.62 -30.67 9.14
CA ASP A 547 -33.36 -31.33 8.76
C ASP A 547 -32.70 -30.67 7.52
N ARG A 548 -33.52 -30.20 6.56
CA ARG A 548 -33.00 -29.38 5.44
C ARG A 548 -32.39 -28.07 5.93
N LEU A 549 -33.04 -27.38 6.87
CA LEU A 549 -32.54 -26.13 7.43
C LEU A 549 -31.21 -26.36 8.16
N ASP A 550 -31.14 -27.39 8.99
CA ASP A 550 -29.94 -27.77 9.75
C ASP A 550 -28.78 -28.16 8.83
N LYS A 551 -29.05 -28.91 7.76
CA LYS A 551 -28.04 -29.23 6.73
C LYS A 551 -27.50 -27.99 6.05
N VAL A 552 -28.36 -27.03 5.68
CA VAL A 552 -27.90 -25.77 5.08
C VAL A 552 -27.05 -24.97 6.06
N GLU A 553 -27.45 -24.90 7.33
CA GLU A 553 -26.68 -24.23 8.38
C GLU A 553 -25.31 -24.89 8.57
N LEU A 554 -25.26 -26.22 8.67
CA LEU A 554 -24.01 -26.96 8.81
C LEU A 554 -23.06 -26.75 7.60
N VAL A 555 -23.59 -26.81 6.38
CA VAL A 555 -22.80 -26.60 5.15
C VAL A 555 -22.27 -25.17 5.08
N THR A 556 -23.10 -24.17 5.36
CA THR A 556 -22.69 -22.76 5.31
C THR A 556 -21.64 -22.45 6.38
N ILE A 557 -21.80 -22.94 7.61
CA ILE A 557 -20.77 -22.84 8.67
C ILE A 557 -19.46 -23.50 8.23
N SER A 558 -19.53 -24.71 7.66
CA SER A 558 -18.35 -25.45 7.20
C SER A 558 -17.58 -24.70 6.10
N VAL A 559 -18.30 -24.06 5.17
CA VAL A 559 -17.70 -23.22 4.12
C VAL A 559 -16.99 -21.99 4.73
N VAL A 560 -17.65 -21.27 5.65
CA VAL A 560 -17.05 -20.08 6.29
C VAL A 560 -15.83 -20.47 7.12
N LEU A 561 -15.90 -21.55 7.90
CA LEU A 561 -14.76 -22.07 8.66
C LEU A 561 -13.62 -22.49 7.74
N GLY A 562 -13.89 -23.20 6.64
CA GLY A 562 -12.88 -23.58 5.66
C GLY A 562 -12.16 -22.37 5.05
N LEU A 563 -12.91 -21.34 4.63
CA LEU A 563 -12.36 -20.10 4.10
C LEU A 563 -11.52 -19.35 5.14
N PHE A 564 -11.99 -19.31 6.39
CA PHE A 564 -11.25 -18.73 7.51
C PHE A 564 -9.95 -19.50 7.81
N SER A 565 -9.98 -20.84 7.82
CA SER A 565 -8.79 -21.67 8.02
C SER A 565 -7.73 -21.43 6.94
N ILE A 566 -8.12 -21.30 5.66
CA ILE A 566 -7.19 -20.95 4.57
C ILE A 566 -6.58 -19.56 4.81
N ALA A 567 -7.40 -18.60 5.24
CA ALA A 567 -6.95 -17.23 5.52
C ALA A 567 -5.93 -17.18 6.67
N VAL A 568 -6.20 -17.89 7.77
CA VAL A 568 -5.31 -18.01 8.93
C VAL A 568 -4.02 -18.75 8.57
N PHE A 569 -4.10 -19.82 7.78
CA PHE A 569 -2.90 -20.52 7.29
C PHE A 569 -2.00 -19.59 6.47
N GLY A 570 -2.59 -18.77 5.59
CA GLY A 570 -1.85 -17.75 4.82
C GLY A 570 -1.16 -16.72 5.72
N LEU A 571 -1.86 -16.25 6.76
CA LEU A 571 -1.31 -15.32 7.77
C LEU A 571 -0.11 -15.93 8.50
N ILE A 572 -0.24 -17.16 9.00
CA ILE A 572 0.82 -17.86 9.75
C ILE A 572 2.02 -18.12 8.84
N SER A 573 1.78 -18.59 7.61
CA SER A 573 2.82 -18.81 6.60
C SER A 573 3.61 -17.53 6.33
N ASN A 574 2.91 -16.41 6.14
CA ASN A 574 3.56 -15.11 5.94
C ASN A 574 4.32 -14.62 7.17
N TYR A 575 3.74 -14.75 8.36
CA TYR A 575 4.42 -14.39 9.61
C TYR A 575 5.72 -15.18 9.79
N SER A 576 5.69 -16.49 9.51
CA SER A 576 6.88 -17.35 9.58
C SER A 576 7.96 -16.92 8.58
N SER A 577 7.57 -16.48 7.38
CA SER A 577 8.48 -15.97 6.38
C SER A 577 9.09 -14.65 6.82
N MET A 578 8.27 -13.70 7.28
CA MET A 578 8.73 -12.41 7.80
C MET A 578 9.74 -12.58 8.93
N ARG A 579 9.48 -13.49 9.89
CA ARG A 579 10.39 -13.75 11.00
C ARG A 579 11.73 -14.32 10.54
N LYS A 580 11.74 -15.25 9.57
CA LYS A 580 12.99 -15.74 8.96
C LYS A 580 13.79 -14.61 8.31
N TYR A 581 13.11 -13.69 7.63
CA TYR A 581 13.76 -12.54 6.98
C TYR A 581 14.30 -11.51 7.97
N GLU A 582 13.62 -11.31 9.11
CA GLU A 582 14.08 -10.44 10.20
C GLU A 582 15.41 -10.96 10.78
N THR A 583 15.48 -12.25 11.11
CA THR A 583 16.73 -12.87 11.59
C THR A 583 17.86 -12.80 10.56
N LEU A 584 17.56 -12.95 9.26
CA LEU A 584 18.56 -12.77 8.20
C LEU A 584 19.07 -11.32 8.16
N LEU A 585 18.19 -10.34 8.38
CA LEU A 585 18.57 -8.92 8.39
C LEU A 585 19.46 -8.61 9.59
N GLU A 586 19.09 -9.08 10.77
CA GLU A 586 19.89 -8.92 12.00
C GLU A 586 21.30 -9.48 11.80
N ASN A 587 21.42 -10.66 11.19
CA ASN A 587 22.71 -11.26 10.86
C ASN A 587 23.50 -10.44 9.83
N GLU A 588 22.84 -9.87 8.81
CA GLU A 588 23.52 -9.02 7.81
C GLU A 588 23.99 -7.69 8.43
N VAL A 589 23.17 -7.08 9.28
CA VAL A 589 23.51 -5.85 10.02
C VAL A 589 24.69 -6.15 10.95
N ALA A 590 24.64 -7.22 11.74
CA ALA A 590 25.73 -7.60 12.63
C ALA A 590 27.06 -7.82 11.87
N LYS A 591 27.01 -8.50 10.72
CA LYS A 591 28.20 -8.68 9.86
C LYS A 591 28.75 -7.37 9.31
N LYS A 592 27.88 -6.47 8.83
CA LYS A 592 28.30 -5.17 8.31
C LYS A 592 28.88 -4.28 9.42
N THR A 593 28.28 -4.30 10.61
CA THR A 593 28.81 -3.58 11.78
C THR A 593 30.18 -4.11 12.17
N ALA A 594 30.36 -5.43 12.25
CA ALA A 594 31.66 -6.03 12.54
C ALA A 594 32.72 -5.64 11.50
N HIS A 595 32.38 -5.67 10.20
CA HIS A 595 33.29 -5.26 9.14
C HIS A 595 33.64 -3.76 9.18
N ILE A 596 32.68 -2.90 9.53
CA ILE A 596 32.94 -1.46 9.72
C ILE A 596 33.92 -1.24 10.89
N LEU A 597 33.74 -1.95 12.01
CA LEU A 597 34.66 -1.86 13.15
C LEU A 597 36.07 -2.33 12.79
N GLU A 598 36.19 -3.44 12.05
CA GLU A 598 37.47 -3.94 11.55
C GLU A 598 38.15 -2.94 10.61
N MET A 599 37.41 -2.38 9.65
CA MET A 599 37.91 -1.33 8.77
C MET A 599 38.36 -0.08 9.55
N HIS A 600 37.61 0.32 10.58
CA HIS A 600 37.96 1.46 11.42
C HIS A 600 39.29 1.23 12.15
N ASN A 601 39.47 0.06 12.78
CA ASN A 601 40.72 -0.30 13.46
C ASN A 601 41.91 -0.32 12.48
N ASN A 602 41.72 -0.88 11.28
CA ASN A 602 42.76 -0.91 10.24
C ASN A 602 43.12 0.50 9.73
N LEU A 603 42.16 1.43 9.66
CA LEU A 603 42.42 2.82 9.30
C LEU A 603 43.24 3.54 10.38
N VAL A 604 42.92 3.34 11.67
CA VAL A 604 43.69 3.91 12.79
C VAL A 604 45.14 3.42 12.75
N LEU A 605 45.34 2.11 12.62
CA LEU A 605 46.67 1.52 12.52
C LEU A 605 47.41 1.99 11.26
N GLY A 606 46.72 2.11 10.13
CA GLY A 606 47.28 2.63 8.89
C GLY A 606 47.74 4.09 9.01
N MET A 607 46.95 4.95 9.68
CA MET A 607 47.34 6.34 9.95
C MET A 607 48.60 6.43 10.82
N ALA A 608 48.65 5.65 11.90
CA ALA A 608 49.83 5.59 12.74
C ALA A 608 51.07 5.08 11.97
N THR A 609 50.90 4.03 11.16
CA THR A 609 51.99 3.49 10.33
C THR A 609 52.47 4.49 9.26
N MET A 610 51.58 5.32 8.70
CA MET A 610 51.97 6.39 7.78
C MET A 610 52.84 7.44 8.46
N VAL A 611 52.51 7.85 9.69
CA VAL A 611 53.34 8.78 10.47
C VAL A 611 54.69 8.14 10.79
N GLU A 612 54.69 6.87 11.20
CA GLU A 612 55.92 6.11 11.47
C GLU A 612 56.85 6.05 10.25
N SER A 613 56.29 5.86 9.05
CA SER A 613 57.09 5.76 7.82
C SER A 613 57.88 7.03 7.45
N ARG A 614 57.58 8.17 8.08
CA ARG A 614 58.35 9.43 7.93
C ARG A 614 59.56 9.48 8.87
N ASP A 615 59.56 8.72 9.96
CA ASP A 615 60.67 8.60 10.89
C ASP A 615 61.72 7.63 10.32
N ASN A 616 62.98 7.78 10.71
CA ASN A 616 64.05 6.85 10.36
C ASN A 616 64.02 5.57 11.23
N SER A 617 62.90 5.28 11.90
CA SER A 617 62.70 4.06 12.65
C SER A 617 62.58 2.86 11.70
N THR A 618 63.10 1.70 12.11
CA THR A 618 62.83 0.45 11.41
C THR A 618 61.34 0.16 11.55
N GLY A 619 60.58 0.26 10.45
CA GLY A 619 59.12 0.16 10.46
C GLY A 619 58.56 -0.98 11.32
N GLY A 620 57.41 -0.74 11.95
CA GLY A 620 56.73 -1.67 12.84
C GLY A 620 56.80 -1.32 14.33
N HIS A 621 57.43 -0.20 14.71
CA HIS A 621 57.47 0.32 16.08
C HIS A 621 56.07 0.53 16.66
N ILE A 622 55.14 1.10 15.88
CA ILE A 622 53.76 1.32 16.33
C ILE A 622 53.08 0.00 16.68
N LYS A 623 53.28 -1.04 15.86
CA LYS A 623 52.70 -2.37 16.10
C LYS A 623 53.34 -3.02 17.33
N ARG A 624 54.67 -2.99 17.42
CA ARG A 624 55.42 -3.58 18.54
C ARG A 624 55.07 -2.95 19.86
N THR A 625 55.06 -1.63 19.95
CA THR A 625 54.66 -0.93 21.18
C THR A 625 53.20 -1.20 21.57
N SER A 626 52.29 -1.27 20.60
CA SER A 626 50.89 -1.67 20.85
C SER A 626 50.77 -3.09 21.41
N ASP A 627 51.58 -4.03 20.91
CA ASP A 627 51.63 -5.40 21.41
C ASP A 627 52.23 -5.48 22.82
N LEU A 628 53.28 -4.71 23.12
CA LEU A 628 53.86 -4.61 24.46
C LEU A 628 52.87 -4.00 25.47
N VAL A 629 52.16 -2.94 25.09
CA VAL A 629 51.08 -2.36 25.91
C VAL A 629 50.01 -3.40 26.20
N ARG A 630 49.59 -4.19 25.21
CA ARG A 630 48.62 -5.27 25.39
C ARG A 630 49.12 -6.31 26.39
N ILE A 631 50.37 -6.75 26.27
CA ILE A 631 50.96 -7.72 27.21
C ILE A 631 50.97 -7.14 28.65
N LEU A 632 51.40 -5.89 28.84
CA LEU A 632 51.39 -5.23 30.15
C LEU A 632 49.98 -5.11 30.74
N VAL A 633 49.02 -4.68 29.92
CA VAL A 633 47.61 -4.58 30.29
C VAL A 633 47.04 -5.92 30.72
N GLU A 634 47.40 -7.02 30.04
CA GLU A 634 46.99 -8.36 30.43
C GLU A 634 47.54 -8.78 31.79
N GLU A 635 48.81 -8.45 32.11
CA GLU A 635 49.37 -8.73 33.44
C GLU A 635 48.72 -7.88 34.53
N ILE A 636 48.42 -6.60 34.27
CA ILE A 636 47.66 -5.74 35.21
C ILE A 636 46.27 -6.32 35.47
N LYS A 637 45.60 -6.81 34.42
CA LYS A 637 44.23 -7.34 34.51
C LYS A 637 44.12 -8.61 35.35
N LYS A 638 45.18 -9.42 35.41
CA LYS A 638 45.22 -10.67 36.21
C LYS A 638 45.33 -10.41 37.71
N ASP A 639 45.77 -9.23 38.11
CA ASP A 639 45.97 -8.91 39.51
C ASP A 639 44.67 -8.42 40.16
N GLU A 640 44.09 -9.29 40.97
CA GLU A 640 42.89 -9.03 41.77
C GLU A 640 43.18 -8.17 43.02
N ASP A 641 44.44 -8.11 43.47
CA ASP A 641 44.92 -7.35 44.65
C ASP A 641 45.94 -6.28 44.22
N ARG A 642 45.60 -5.61 43.11
CA ARG A 642 46.35 -4.46 42.59
C ARG A 642 46.25 -3.27 43.54
N GLU A 643 47.23 -2.38 43.45
CA GLU A 643 47.29 -1.20 44.30
C GLU A 643 46.05 -0.31 44.17
N GLU A 644 45.57 0.24 45.29
CA GLU A 644 44.33 1.01 45.39
C GLU A 644 44.28 2.20 44.40
N SER A 645 45.42 2.89 44.20
CA SER A 645 45.55 4.00 43.26
C SER A 645 45.27 3.58 41.81
N ILE A 646 45.82 2.44 41.39
CA ILE A 646 45.61 1.84 40.06
C ILE A 646 44.19 1.28 39.95
N ASP A 647 43.71 0.56 40.96
CA ASP A 647 42.37 -0.04 40.96
C ASP A 647 41.26 1.01 40.84
N THR A 648 41.37 2.09 41.63
CA THR A 648 40.43 3.21 41.61
C THR A 648 40.44 3.90 40.26
N TYR A 649 41.61 4.13 39.67
CA TYR A 649 41.72 4.73 38.35
C TYR A 649 41.02 3.89 37.27
N ILE A 650 41.23 2.57 37.28
CA ILE A 650 40.62 1.65 36.32
C ILE A 650 39.10 1.57 36.52
N LYS A 651 38.61 1.49 37.76
CA LYS A 651 37.16 1.46 38.06
C LYS A 651 36.44 2.74 37.62
N ASN A 652 37.12 3.89 37.65
CA ASN A 652 36.57 5.17 37.20
C ASN A 652 36.61 5.38 35.67
N ASN A 653 37.21 4.44 34.93
CA ASN A 653 37.34 4.49 33.47
C ASN A 653 36.75 3.23 32.84
N GLU A 654 35.53 3.34 32.33
CA GLU A 654 34.84 2.25 31.65
C GLU A 654 35.65 1.75 30.43
N ASN A 655 35.73 0.42 30.28
CA ASN A 655 36.51 -0.24 29.22
C ASN A 655 37.99 0.19 29.14
N PHE A 656 38.58 0.65 30.25
CA PHE A 656 39.96 1.17 30.31
C PHE A 656 40.96 0.31 29.54
N TYR A 657 41.04 -0.99 29.83
CA TYR A 657 41.98 -1.90 29.20
C TYR A 657 41.86 -1.94 27.67
N GLU A 658 40.64 -1.99 27.15
CA GLU A 658 40.41 -2.00 25.69
C GLU A 658 40.76 -0.65 25.07
N ASN A 659 40.46 0.44 25.75
CA ASN A 659 40.76 1.79 25.27
C ASN A 659 42.26 2.05 25.23
N VAL A 660 43.02 1.58 26.23
CA VAL A 660 44.49 1.68 26.26
C VAL A 660 45.10 0.92 25.09
N ILE A 661 44.67 -0.31 24.83
CA ILE A 661 45.18 -1.12 23.71
C ILE A 661 44.83 -0.48 22.36
N LYS A 662 43.61 0.03 22.18
CA LYS A 662 43.18 0.73 20.96
C LYS A 662 43.90 2.07 20.76
N ALA A 663 44.28 2.73 21.85
CA ALA A 663 44.95 4.03 21.83
C ALA A 663 46.46 3.92 21.53
N ALA A 664 47.10 2.80 21.90
CA ALA A 664 48.55 2.60 21.77
C ALA A 664 49.14 2.95 20.40
N PRO A 665 48.50 2.60 19.25
CA PRO A 665 49.03 2.99 17.96
C PRO A 665 49.13 4.51 17.74
N MET A 666 48.34 5.31 18.46
CA MET A 666 48.22 6.75 18.24
C MET A 666 49.15 7.60 19.10
N HIS A 667 49.93 7.00 20.01
CA HIS A 667 50.77 7.77 20.96
C HIS A 667 51.71 8.75 20.25
N ASP A 668 52.25 8.35 19.10
CA ASP A 668 53.25 9.09 18.33
C ASP A 668 52.66 9.88 17.14
N LEU A 669 51.33 9.95 17.01
CA LEU A 669 50.66 10.57 15.85
C LEU A 669 51.08 12.04 15.65
N GLY A 670 51.45 12.73 16.73
CA GLY A 670 51.89 14.11 16.70
C GLY A 670 53.21 14.35 15.96
N LYS A 671 54.02 13.31 15.68
CA LYS A 671 55.23 13.42 14.84
C LYS A 671 54.92 13.95 13.44
N ILE A 672 53.67 13.84 12.99
CA ILE A 672 53.23 14.41 11.71
C ILE A 672 53.45 15.94 11.63
N ALA A 673 53.42 16.64 12.77
CA ALA A 673 53.60 18.08 12.86
C ALA A 673 55.08 18.50 12.96
N VAL A 674 56.01 17.56 13.09
CA VAL A 674 57.45 17.82 13.13
C VAL A 674 58.01 17.88 11.70
N ASP A 675 58.89 18.85 11.44
CA ASP A 675 59.56 19.02 10.15
C ASP A 675 60.43 17.80 9.82
N ASP A 676 60.40 17.34 8.56
CA ASP A 676 61.14 16.17 8.09
C ASP A 676 62.66 16.29 8.31
N VAL A 677 63.23 17.50 8.26
CA VAL A 677 64.67 17.73 8.49
C VAL A 677 65.06 17.36 9.92
N ILE A 678 64.19 17.64 10.89
CA ILE A 678 64.40 17.28 12.29
C ILE A 678 64.03 15.82 12.50
N LEU A 679 62.86 15.38 12.00
CA LEU A 679 62.39 14.01 12.18
C LEU A 679 63.37 12.96 11.61
N ARG A 680 64.04 13.27 10.49
CA ARG A 680 64.95 12.34 9.80
C ARG A 680 66.43 12.62 10.05
N LYS A 681 66.78 13.41 11.07
CA LYS A 681 68.18 13.78 11.32
C LYS A 681 69.04 12.55 11.67
N PRO A 682 70.18 12.32 10.99
CA PRO A 682 71.14 11.31 11.40
C PRO A 682 72.02 11.84 12.54
N GLY A 683 71.81 11.35 13.77
CA GLY A 683 72.62 11.68 14.95
C GLY A 683 71.83 12.33 16.10
N ARG A 684 72.53 12.83 17.12
CA ARG A 684 71.90 13.48 18.28
C ARG A 684 71.34 14.86 17.91
N PHE A 685 70.18 15.20 18.49
CA PHE A 685 69.58 16.52 18.39
C PHE A 685 70.39 17.57 19.17
N THR A 686 70.43 18.80 18.67
CA THR A 686 70.80 19.97 19.49
C THR A 686 69.67 20.28 20.48
N ASN A 687 69.92 21.16 21.44
CA ASN A 687 68.89 21.55 22.42
C ASN A 687 67.67 22.18 21.75
N GLU A 688 67.89 22.98 20.70
CA GLU A 688 66.85 23.66 19.93
C GLU A 688 66.03 22.66 19.11
N GLU A 689 66.69 21.73 18.43
CA GLU A 689 66.02 20.68 17.65
C GLU A 689 65.25 19.71 18.56
N PHE A 690 65.81 19.38 19.73
CA PHE A 690 65.12 18.55 20.71
C PHE A 690 63.91 19.27 21.30
N ALA A 691 63.98 20.59 21.51
CA ALA A 691 62.83 21.39 21.92
C ALA A 691 61.70 21.34 20.87
N ILE A 692 62.03 21.34 19.57
CA ILE A 692 61.04 21.16 18.49
C ILE A 692 60.51 19.72 18.49
N MET A 693 61.36 18.71 18.62
CA MET A 693 60.93 17.30 18.66
C MET A 693 59.93 17.05 19.80
N LYS A 694 60.16 17.63 20.99
CA LYS A 694 59.24 17.50 22.14
C LYS A 694 57.82 18.00 21.87
N THR A 695 57.62 18.86 20.87
CA THR A 695 56.29 19.40 20.55
C THR A 695 55.33 18.33 20.03
N HIS A 696 55.82 17.18 19.52
CA HIS A 696 54.96 16.12 19.00
C HIS A 696 53.96 15.59 20.03
N ALA A 697 54.32 15.54 21.32
CA ALA A 697 53.40 15.07 22.36
C ALA A 697 52.16 15.99 22.45
N LYS A 698 52.40 17.31 22.50
CA LYS A 698 51.34 18.33 22.53
C LYS A 698 50.55 18.40 21.22
N GLU A 699 51.24 18.31 20.08
CA GLU A 699 50.59 18.28 18.76
C GLU A 699 49.76 17.01 18.57
N GLY A 700 50.18 15.87 19.12
CA GLY A 700 49.43 14.62 19.12
C GLY A 700 48.08 14.77 19.82
N GLU A 701 48.07 15.38 21.01
CA GLU A 701 46.83 15.71 21.72
C GLU A 701 45.91 16.63 20.90
N ARG A 702 46.47 17.69 20.30
CA ARG A 702 45.71 18.65 19.48
C ARG A 702 45.07 17.95 18.27
N ILE A 703 45.82 17.10 17.58
CA ILE A 703 45.35 16.36 16.41
C ILE A 703 44.26 15.36 16.80
N LEU A 704 44.47 14.58 17.87
CA LEU A 704 43.48 13.61 18.34
C LEU A 704 42.21 14.28 18.85
N THR A 705 42.32 15.47 19.46
CA THR A 705 41.15 16.28 19.85
C THR A 705 40.29 16.62 18.63
N GLU A 706 40.89 16.98 17.50
CA GLU A 706 40.16 17.29 16.27
C GLU A 706 39.61 16.04 15.57
N ILE A 707 40.42 14.96 15.48
CA ILE A 707 40.00 13.71 14.81
C ILE A 707 38.85 13.03 15.58
N LEU A 708 38.90 13.02 16.91
CA LEU A 708 37.96 12.30 17.76
C LEU A 708 36.79 13.17 18.25
N LYS A 709 36.71 14.44 17.80
CA LYS A 709 35.72 15.43 18.26
C LYS A 709 34.26 14.96 18.17
N ASN A 710 33.91 14.22 17.12
CA ASN A 710 32.55 13.74 16.86
C ASN A 710 32.34 12.26 17.23
N THR A 711 33.20 11.70 18.08
CA THR A 711 33.07 10.31 18.55
C THR A 711 32.26 10.29 19.85
N ASP A 712 31.27 9.39 19.94
CA ASP A 712 30.39 9.27 21.11
C ASP A 712 31.06 8.57 22.32
N ASP A 713 32.30 8.08 22.17
CA ASP A 713 33.08 7.44 23.23
C ASP A 713 34.07 8.44 23.86
N GLU A 714 33.59 9.19 24.84
CA GLU A 714 34.39 10.22 25.53
C GLU A 714 35.59 9.62 26.28
N LYS A 715 35.42 8.43 26.86
CA LYS A 715 36.48 7.76 27.64
C LYS A 715 37.62 7.29 26.74
N PHE A 716 37.32 6.71 25.59
CA PHE A 716 38.35 6.38 24.61
C PHE A 716 39.09 7.63 24.11
N ARG A 717 38.36 8.71 23.84
CA ARG A 717 38.94 9.99 23.42
C ARG A 717 39.94 10.51 24.46
N ASP A 718 39.58 10.49 25.73
CA ASP A 718 40.46 10.96 26.80
C ASP A 718 41.71 10.09 26.94
N VAL A 719 41.56 8.76 26.93
CA VAL A 719 42.69 7.82 26.96
C VAL A 719 43.64 8.02 25.79
N ALA A 720 43.12 8.15 24.56
CA ALA A 720 43.93 8.38 23.36
C ALA A 720 44.71 9.70 23.44
N LYS A 721 44.04 10.77 23.86
CA LYS A 721 44.67 12.08 24.05
C LYS A 721 45.75 12.06 25.12
N ASN A 722 45.44 11.50 26.29
CA ASN A 722 46.36 11.43 27.42
C ASN A 722 47.60 10.61 27.07
N MET A 723 47.42 9.48 26.40
CA MET A 723 48.53 8.65 25.96
C MET A 723 49.45 9.42 25.00
N ALA A 724 48.92 10.11 23.98
CA ALA A 724 49.75 10.91 23.08
C ALA A 724 50.42 12.11 23.77
N HIS A 725 49.73 12.76 24.71
CA HIS A 725 50.24 13.95 25.37
C HIS A 725 51.30 13.66 26.44
N PHE A 726 51.11 12.60 27.25
CA PHE A 726 51.87 12.40 28.48
C PHE A 726 52.83 11.20 28.45
N HIS A 727 52.94 10.42 27.36
CA HIS A 727 53.79 9.22 27.32
C HIS A 727 55.30 9.49 27.49
N HIS A 728 55.73 10.76 27.43
CA HIS A 728 57.10 11.20 27.72
C HIS A 728 57.27 11.91 29.07
N GLU A 729 56.21 11.96 29.88
CA GLU A 729 56.33 12.38 31.27
C GLU A 729 57.10 11.36 32.10
N ARG A 730 57.75 11.84 33.17
CA ARG A 730 58.55 11.02 34.07
C ARG A 730 58.06 11.23 35.47
N VAL A 731 57.94 10.17 36.28
CA VAL A 731 57.37 10.27 37.63
C VAL A 731 58.16 11.19 38.56
N ASP A 732 59.46 11.40 38.29
CA ASP A 732 60.32 12.37 38.98
C ASP A 732 60.08 13.85 38.60
N GLY A 733 59.24 14.12 37.58
CA GLY A 733 58.93 15.46 37.07
C GLY A 733 59.96 16.05 36.11
N SER A 734 60.92 15.25 35.63
CA SER A 734 61.93 15.69 34.64
C SER A 734 61.50 15.51 33.18
N GLY A 735 60.30 14.96 32.95
CA GLY A 735 59.71 14.70 31.64
C GLY A 735 59.20 15.94 30.88
N TYR A 736 58.39 15.71 29.86
CA TYR A 736 57.70 16.73 29.06
C TYR A 736 56.36 16.16 28.57
N PRO A 737 55.38 16.99 28.20
CA PRO A 737 55.41 18.45 28.02
C PRO A 737 55.15 19.31 29.28
N GLU A 738 54.43 18.81 30.28
CA GLU A 738 53.93 19.56 31.44
C GLU A 738 54.75 19.34 32.73
N LYS A 739 55.66 18.36 32.76
CA LYS A 739 56.55 18.02 33.91
C LYS A 739 55.78 17.52 35.13
N LEU A 740 54.76 16.70 34.88
CA LEU A 740 53.91 16.10 35.90
C LEU A 740 54.68 15.09 36.76
N LYS A 741 54.26 14.91 38.01
CA LYS A 741 54.88 13.97 38.94
C LYS A 741 53.95 12.84 39.34
N ASP A 742 54.51 11.64 39.44
CA ASP A 742 53.85 10.47 40.01
C ASP A 742 52.42 10.22 39.44
N GLU A 743 51.38 10.23 40.28
CA GLU A 743 49.97 10.00 39.90
C GLU A 743 49.33 11.09 39.04
N GLU A 744 49.95 12.26 38.93
CA GLU A 744 49.47 13.31 38.03
C GLU A 744 49.55 12.87 36.56
N ILE A 745 50.43 11.91 36.25
CA ILE A 745 50.55 11.28 34.94
C ILE A 745 49.43 10.22 34.78
N PRO A 746 48.56 10.33 33.75
CA PRO A 746 47.53 9.33 33.49
C PRO A 746 48.09 7.92 33.34
N LEU A 747 47.36 6.91 33.81
CA LEU A 747 47.85 5.54 33.89
C LEU A 747 48.20 4.96 32.51
N GLU A 748 47.39 5.26 31.50
CA GLU A 748 47.60 4.90 30.11
C GLU A 748 48.94 5.41 29.55
N ALA A 749 49.37 6.60 29.95
CA ALA A 749 50.64 7.20 29.54
C ALA A 749 51.82 6.54 30.27
N ARG A 750 51.66 6.22 31.57
CA ARG A 750 52.65 5.45 32.35
C ARG A 750 52.90 4.06 31.76
N ILE A 751 51.83 3.37 31.31
CA ILE A 751 51.93 2.07 30.64
C ILE A 751 52.64 2.22 29.28
N MET A 752 52.24 3.21 28.48
CA MET A 752 52.83 3.48 27.17
C MET A 752 54.32 3.82 27.24
N ALA A 753 54.74 4.60 28.24
CA ALA A 753 56.15 4.99 28.44
C ALA A 753 57.08 3.78 28.60
N ILE A 754 56.64 2.75 29.33
CA ILE A 754 57.41 1.50 29.51
C ILE A 754 57.55 0.79 28.16
N ALA A 755 56.45 0.64 27.42
CA ALA A 755 56.43 -0.04 26.13
C ALA A 755 57.28 0.69 25.05
N ASP A 756 57.17 2.01 24.96
CA ASP A 756 57.92 2.84 24.01
C ASP A 756 59.43 2.77 24.29
N VAL A 757 59.84 2.95 25.55
CA VAL A 757 61.27 2.90 25.91
C VAL A 757 61.81 1.49 25.75
N TYR A 758 61.07 0.45 26.13
CA TYR A 758 61.52 -0.93 25.93
C TYR A 758 61.77 -1.22 24.45
N ASP A 759 60.81 -0.92 23.56
CA ASP A 759 61.00 -1.08 22.10
C ASP A 759 62.22 -0.29 21.61
N ALA A 760 62.43 0.94 22.10
CA ALA A 760 63.58 1.77 21.74
C ALA A 760 64.94 1.19 22.17
N LEU A 761 64.98 0.35 23.21
CA LEU A 761 66.20 -0.29 23.71
C LEU A 761 66.53 -1.56 22.93
N VAL A 762 65.53 -2.39 22.62
CA VAL A 762 65.71 -3.73 22.02
C VAL A 762 65.58 -3.74 20.49
N SER A 763 65.04 -2.68 19.89
CA SER A 763 64.96 -2.53 18.43
C SER A 763 66.22 -1.89 17.85
N LYS A 764 66.63 -2.34 16.66
CA LYS A 764 67.74 -1.73 15.92
C LYS A 764 67.32 -0.36 15.38
N ARG A 765 68.11 0.70 15.63
CA ARG A 765 67.87 2.05 15.07
C ARG A 765 69.04 2.47 14.20
N VAL A 766 68.81 3.42 13.28
CA VAL A 766 69.83 3.92 12.31
C VAL A 766 71.13 4.39 12.99
N TYR A 767 71.04 4.85 14.24
CA TYR A 767 72.14 5.42 15.03
C TYR A 767 72.53 4.58 16.26
N LYS A 768 71.90 3.43 16.52
CA LYS A 768 72.13 2.61 17.72
C LYS A 768 71.86 1.12 17.45
N GLU A 769 72.82 0.27 17.79
CA GLU A 769 72.63 -1.19 17.79
C GLU A 769 71.68 -1.64 18.92
N LYS A 770 70.98 -2.77 18.69
CA LYS A 770 70.04 -3.32 19.69
C LYS A 770 70.77 -3.74 20.97
N MET A 771 70.16 -3.49 22.12
CA MET A 771 70.64 -4.01 23.41
C MET A 771 70.15 -5.44 23.64
N SER A 772 70.84 -6.18 24.51
CA SER A 772 70.30 -7.47 25.01
C SER A 772 69.06 -7.23 25.87
N PHE A 773 68.17 -8.22 25.94
CA PHE A 773 66.95 -8.12 26.74
C PHE A 773 67.29 -7.86 28.22
N GLU A 774 68.31 -8.53 28.76
CA GLU A 774 68.77 -8.36 30.14
C GLU A 774 69.28 -6.94 30.41
N GLN A 775 69.94 -6.31 29.43
CA GLN A 775 70.36 -4.91 29.54
C GLN A 775 69.18 -3.95 29.48
N ALA A 776 68.20 -4.21 28.62
CA ALA A 776 66.99 -3.40 28.53
C ALA A 776 66.17 -3.49 29.83
N ASP A 777 65.97 -4.69 30.35
CA ASP A 777 65.30 -4.92 31.64
C ASP A 777 66.00 -4.21 32.78
N LYS A 778 67.33 -4.30 32.83
CA LYS A 778 68.11 -3.57 33.84
C LYS A 778 67.87 -2.07 33.78
N ILE A 779 67.82 -1.47 32.59
CA ILE A 779 67.57 -0.03 32.42
C ILE A 779 66.15 0.33 32.86
N ILE A 780 65.15 -0.47 32.48
CA ILE A 780 63.76 -0.23 32.88
C ILE A 780 63.60 -0.33 34.40
N LEU A 781 64.18 -1.37 35.03
CA LEU A 781 64.14 -1.58 36.48
C LEU A 781 64.88 -0.50 37.26
N GLU A 782 66.07 -0.07 36.80
CA GLU A 782 66.78 1.08 37.39
C GLU A 782 66.00 2.40 37.25
N GLY A 783 65.14 2.51 36.23
CA GLY A 783 64.25 3.63 35.99
C GLY A 783 62.96 3.63 36.81
N MET A 784 62.63 2.55 37.53
CA MET A 784 61.40 2.45 38.34
C MET A 784 61.46 3.43 39.53
N GLY A 785 60.42 4.25 39.68
CA GLY A 785 60.34 5.32 40.67
C GLY A 785 61.05 6.62 40.28
N THR A 786 61.67 6.70 39.09
CA THR A 786 62.24 7.94 38.54
C THR A 786 61.67 8.26 37.17
N GLN A 787 61.97 7.43 36.17
CA GLN A 787 61.41 7.55 34.82
C GLN A 787 60.04 6.87 34.73
N PHE A 788 59.91 5.66 35.30
CA PHE A 788 58.69 4.85 35.25
C PHE A 788 58.02 4.76 36.61
N ASP A 789 56.73 4.47 36.61
CA ASP A 789 55.98 4.28 37.85
C ASP A 789 56.37 2.97 38.54
N LYS A 790 56.87 3.08 39.77
CA LYS A 790 57.30 1.93 40.59
C LYS A 790 56.18 0.91 40.82
N ARG A 791 54.92 1.35 40.80
CA ARG A 791 53.76 0.49 41.03
C ARG A 791 53.48 -0.45 39.86
N LEU A 792 54.03 -0.12 38.68
CA LEU A 792 53.98 -0.96 37.49
C LEU A 792 55.11 -2.00 37.45
N GLU A 793 56.11 -1.92 38.34
CA GLU A 793 57.28 -2.79 38.37
C GLU A 793 56.90 -4.29 38.43
N LYS A 794 55.92 -4.66 39.26
CA LYS A 794 55.48 -6.06 39.38
C LYS A 794 54.85 -6.60 38.09
N TYR A 795 54.11 -5.76 37.36
CA TYR A 795 53.48 -6.16 36.09
C TYR A 795 54.51 -6.21 34.97
N TYR A 796 55.48 -5.28 34.98
CA TYR A 796 56.61 -5.32 34.06
C TYR A 796 57.43 -6.60 34.23
N LEU A 797 57.82 -6.95 35.46
CA LEU A 797 58.54 -8.20 35.74
C LEU A 797 57.78 -9.45 35.28
N SER A 798 56.47 -9.45 35.43
CA SER A 798 55.60 -10.54 34.95
C SER A 798 55.51 -10.57 33.42
N ALA A 799 55.67 -9.42 32.76
CA ALA A 799 55.64 -9.27 31.31
C ALA A 799 57.00 -9.55 30.63
N CYS A 800 58.13 -9.43 31.33
CA CYS A 800 59.48 -9.62 30.76
C CYS A 800 59.62 -10.92 29.92
N PRO A 801 59.25 -12.13 30.41
CA PRO A 801 59.37 -13.35 29.62
C PRO A 801 58.55 -13.32 28.32
N LYS A 802 57.38 -12.67 28.36
CA LYS A 802 56.50 -12.51 27.18
C LYS A 802 57.04 -11.47 26.21
N PHE A 803 57.69 -10.42 26.70
CA PHE A 803 58.38 -9.44 25.87
C PHE A 803 59.52 -10.11 25.09
N GLU A 804 60.34 -10.90 25.78
CA GLU A 804 61.43 -11.67 25.15
C GLU A 804 60.90 -12.66 24.11
N GLU A 805 59.84 -13.42 24.44
CA GLU A 805 59.17 -14.34 23.52
C GLU A 805 58.65 -13.61 22.28
N TYR A 806 57.98 -12.46 22.47
CA TYR A 806 57.49 -11.63 21.36
C TYR A 806 58.61 -11.21 20.42
N TYR A 807 59.70 -10.62 20.92
CA TYR A 807 60.82 -10.18 20.07
C TYR A 807 61.66 -11.32 19.49
N SER A 808 61.67 -12.48 20.15
CA SER A 808 62.32 -13.69 19.62
C SER A 808 61.51 -14.24 18.43
N SER A 809 60.18 -14.27 18.55
CA SER A 809 59.30 -14.72 17.47
C SER A 809 59.39 -13.85 16.20
N LEU A 810 59.70 -12.56 16.35
CA LEU A 810 59.92 -11.64 15.22
C LEU A 810 61.28 -11.81 14.52
N GLN A 811 62.21 -12.60 15.10
CA GLN A 811 63.51 -12.90 14.49
C GLN A 811 63.50 -14.23 13.72
N ASP A 812 62.49 -15.07 13.96
CA ASP A 812 62.27 -16.35 13.28
C ASP A 812 61.34 -16.26 12.04
N GLU A 813 60.69 -15.10 11.84
CA GLU A 813 59.99 -14.69 10.60
C GLU A 813 60.91 -13.89 9.67
#